data_AF-A0A349EDJ1-F1
#
_entry.id   AF-A0A349EDJ1-F1
#
_cell.length_a   1.000
_cell.length_b   1.000
_cell.length_c   1.000
_cell.angle_alpha   90.00
_cell.angle_beta   90.00
_cell.angle_gamma   90.00
#
_symmetry.space_group_name_H-M   'P 1'
#
loop_
_entity.id
_entity.type
_entity.pdbx_description
1 polymer ?
#
loop_
_entity_poly.entity_id
_entity_poly.type
_entity_poly.pdbx_seq_one_letter_code
_entity_poly.pdbx_strand_id
1 'polypeptide(L)'
;GGKTEAYLGLAAFTLILRRLRYPGIQSAGLTVLMRYTLRLLTLDQLGRAATVICALELEREKNPKILGEWRFEIGLWVGKAATPNRMGRKGDDNKDTARHKTIAYKEGKGKTKTKSAPIPLENCPWCGEKFTPNAFQLVPNPDTPTDLRVICVNRDCDFAGRTERTLPILSVDEPIYRRLPCFLIATVDKFAALPWTGETGALFGLVDRYDSEGFYGPCQPKTGQPLPDGRLPPPELIIQDELHLISGPLGTIAGLYETALEALCSASPDAPRPKIIASTATVRRAADQIRALFNRRDADIFPPPGLNRRDSFFAETHGPERTHPRLYVGIAAQGRSLKVVMLRVYLALMAAAQKGYEEAGGKKAIPNPADPYLTLLGYFNSLRELGGSRRIVEDEVTTRLQHYGQRQRLNEPRGQFADRKIQFEVLELTSRVNTAEVAQAKRRLELDFAQPDRVDIALATNMISVGLDIIRLGLMVILGQPKTSAEYIQASSRVGRDPNRPGLIVTLLNIHRPRDRSHYERFAAYHQTFYRSVEATSVTPFSPRALDRALPAVLTALMRYADPRLTPPRGAAAIETLRSALEAPLIKVLGDRAEGHAAVADPAEVAALRQNLSDRVKDLLDSWCRIAHDNAQQGITLQYQHEVGGTVRLLYEFLNRDAPPLWKFRAHRSMRDVEPSINLWLETLDRQTVVE
;
A
#
# COMPACT_ATOMS: atom_id res chain seq x y z
N GLY A 1 -14.41 2.45 -17.92
CA GLY A 1 -14.45 3.70 -17.14
C GLY A 1 -14.04 3.38 -15.73
N GLY A 2 -12.99 4.02 -15.22
CA GLY A 2 -12.50 3.79 -13.87
C GLY A 2 -11.08 4.32 -13.67
N LYS A 3 -10.76 4.67 -12.42
CA LYS A 3 -9.47 5.23 -11.99
C LYS A 3 -8.31 4.33 -12.41
N THR A 4 -8.47 3.02 -12.20
CA THR A 4 -7.43 2.02 -12.45
C THR A 4 -7.19 1.76 -13.93
N GLU A 5 -8.24 1.58 -14.71
CA GLU A 5 -8.16 1.35 -16.15
C GLU A 5 -7.43 2.50 -16.85
N ALA A 6 -7.69 3.74 -16.42
CA ALA A 6 -7.06 4.93 -16.98
C ALA A 6 -5.54 4.94 -16.79
N TYR A 7 -5.06 4.72 -15.55
CA TYR A 7 -3.61 4.72 -15.32
C TYR A 7 -2.91 3.45 -15.86
N LEU A 8 -3.60 2.31 -15.95
CA LEU A 8 -3.04 1.10 -16.57
C LEU A 8 -2.89 1.27 -18.09
N GLY A 9 -3.86 1.92 -18.75
CA GLY A 9 -3.74 2.29 -20.16
C GLY A 9 -2.58 3.25 -20.40
N LEU A 10 -2.42 4.27 -19.55
CA LEU A 10 -1.26 5.17 -19.60
C LEU A 10 0.06 4.42 -19.38
N ALA A 11 0.12 3.50 -18.41
CA ALA A 11 1.30 2.69 -18.15
C ALA A 11 1.69 1.85 -19.37
N ALA A 12 0.72 1.15 -20.00
CA ALA A 12 0.97 0.38 -21.21
C ALA A 12 1.52 1.25 -22.35
N PHE A 13 0.95 2.44 -22.56
CA PHE A 13 1.43 3.39 -23.55
C PHE A 13 2.88 3.82 -23.29
N THR A 14 3.20 4.19 -22.04
CA THR A 14 4.57 4.60 -21.66
C THR A 14 5.57 3.47 -21.86
N LEU A 15 5.20 2.23 -21.52
CA LEU A 15 6.05 1.04 -21.70
C LEU A 15 6.41 0.80 -23.17
N ILE A 16 5.41 0.84 -24.06
CA ILE A 16 5.63 0.69 -25.50
C ILE A 16 6.46 1.87 -26.03
N LEU A 17 6.12 3.09 -25.64
CA LEU A 17 6.81 4.31 -26.08
C LEU A 17 8.31 4.25 -25.76
N ARG A 18 8.68 3.74 -24.58
CA ARG A 18 10.09 3.56 -24.21
C ARG A 18 10.82 2.55 -25.10
N ARG A 19 10.19 1.42 -25.44
CA ARG A 19 10.76 0.45 -26.40
C ARG A 19 11.04 1.08 -27.76
N LEU A 20 10.12 1.92 -28.23
CA LEU A 20 10.25 2.62 -29.52
C LEU A 20 11.33 3.71 -29.50
N ARG A 21 11.51 4.40 -28.37
CA ARG A 21 12.52 5.47 -28.21
C ARG A 21 13.94 4.96 -28.00
N TYR A 22 14.10 3.81 -27.35
CA TYR A 22 15.41 3.23 -27.00
C TYR A 22 15.55 1.79 -27.52
N PRO A 23 15.74 1.57 -28.83
CA PRO A 23 15.81 0.21 -29.39
C PRO A 23 16.83 -0.69 -28.69
N GLY A 24 16.50 -1.98 -28.54
CA GLY A 24 17.37 -2.98 -27.94
C GLY A 24 17.39 -2.95 -26.41
N ILE A 25 18.52 -3.35 -25.82
CA ILE A 25 18.65 -3.53 -24.35
C ILE A 25 18.47 -2.23 -23.57
N GLN A 26 18.75 -1.08 -24.20
CA GLN A 26 18.69 0.24 -23.56
C GLN A 26 17.26 0.63 -23.14
N SER A 27 16.23 0.04 -23.77
CA SER A 27 14.84 0.24 -23.34
C SER A 27 14.44 -0.53 -22.08
N ALA A 28 15.28 -1.44 -21.58
CA ALA A 28 15.00 -2.23 -20.40
C ALA A 28 15.01 -1.38 -19.11
N GLY A 29 14.76 -2.04 -17.99
CA GLY A 29 14.70 -1.41 -16.68
C GLY A 29 13.32 -0.85 -16.33
N LEU A 30 13.22 -0.33 -15.11
CA LEU A 30 11.97 0.19 -14.58
C LEU A 30 11.53 1.45 -15.33
N THR A 31 10.31 1.42 -15.85
CA THR A 31 9.69 2.55 -16.57
C THR A 31 8.54 3.15 -15.76
N VAL A 32 7.69 2.28 -15.21
CA VAL A 32 6.48 2.66 -14.47
C VAL A 32 6.61 2.22 -13.02
N LEU A 33 6.66 3.18 -12.11
CA LEU A 33 6.68 2.95 -10.67
C LEU A 33 5.32 3.29 -10.05
N MET A 34 4.58 2.26 -9.63
CA MET A 34 3.30 2.42 -8.95
C MET A 34 3.47 2.26 -7.44
N ARG A 35 3.05 3.27 -6.68
CA ARG A 35 3.25 3.37 -5.24
C ARG A 35 1.94 3.26 -4.48
N TYR A 36 1.99 2.50 -3.39
CA TYR A 36 0.88 2.30 -2.47
C TYR A 36 1.28 2.63 -1.05
N THR A 37 0.35 3.19 -0.28
CA THR A 37 0.58 3.41 1.14
C THR A 37 0.42 2.12 1.94
N LEU A 38 -0.61 1.32 1.65
CA LEU A 38 -0.99 0.15 2.44
C LEU A 38 -0.72 -1.17 1.72
N ARG A 39 -0.36 -2.19 2.51
CA ARG A 39 0.01 -3.53 2.06
C ARG A 39 -1.08 -4.23 1.23
N LEU A 40 -2.34 -3.91 1.51
CA LEU A 40 -3.51 -4.66 1.05
C LEU A 40 -4.01 -4.29 -0.34
N LEU A 41 -3.82 -3.04 -0.79
CA LEU A 41 -4.22 -2.61 -2.14
C LEU A 41 -3.41 -3.29 -3.24
N THR A 42 -2.26 -3.86 -2.90
CA THR A 42 -1.30 -4.35 -3.89
C THR A 42 -1.77 -5.60 -4.62
N LEU A 43 -2.71 -6.38 -4.06
CA LEU A 43 -3.06 -7.70 -4.60
C LEU A 43 -3.97 -7.65 -5.82
N ASP A 44 -5.14 -7.01 -5.68
CA ASP A 44 -6.08 -6.85 -6.80
C ASP A 44 -5.44 -6.04 -7.93
N GLN A 45 -4.63 -5.04 -7.57
CA GLN A 45 -3.94 -4.20 -8.53
C GLN A 45 -2.78 -4.93 -9.22
N LEU A 46 -2.07 -5.81 -8.51
CA LEU A 46 -1.07 -6.69 -9.12
C LEU A 46 -1.72 -7.63 -10.13
N GLY A 47 -2.86 -8.26 -9.82
CA GLY A 47 -3.55 -9.13 -10.77
C GLY A 47 -3.92 -8.41 -12.07
N ARG A 48 -4.50 -7.21 -11.95
CA ARG A 48 -4.88 -6.38 -13.10
C ARG A 48 -3.69 -5.87 -13.90
N ALA A 49 -2.66 -5.35 -13.23
CA ALA A 49 -1.44 -4.88 -13.89
C ALA A 49 -0.66 -6.05 -14.54
N ALA A 50 -0.61 -7.21 -13.89
CA ALA A 50 -0.01 -8.41 -14.46
C ALA A 50 -0.76 -8.89 -15.71
N THR A 51 -2.09 -8.72 -15.77
CA THR A 51 -2.88 -9.02 -16.98
C THR A 51 -2.42 -8.16 -18.16
N VAL A 52 -2.24 -6.85 -17.94
CA VAL A 52 -1.73 -5.91 -18.95
C VAL A 52 -0.32 -6.31 -19.41
N ILE A 53 0.54 -6.69 -18.48
CA ILE A 53 1.92 -7.08 -18.77
C ILE A 53 1.99 -8.43 -19.51
N CYS A 54 1.09 -9.38 -19.20
CA CYS A 54 0.92 -10.60 -19.98
C CYS A 54 0.59 -10.28 -21.44
N ALA A 55 -0.37 -9.37 -21.68
CA ALA A 55 -0.72 -8.95 -23.03
C ALA A 55 0.45 -8.28 -23.76
N LEU A 56 1.18 -7.39 -23.08
CA LEU A 56 2.35 -6.71 -23.66
C LEU A 56 3.49 -7.69 -24.01
N GLU A 57 3.71 -8.71 -23.18
CA GLU A 57 4.73 -9.73 -23.46
C GLU A 57 4.35 -10.59 -24.67
N LEU A 58 3.08 -10.97 -24.83
CA LEU A 58 2.62 -11.68 -26.02
C LEU A 58 2.75 -10.84 -27.29
N GLU A 59 2.53 -9.52 -27.22
CA GLU A 59 2.76 -8.62 -28.35
C GLU A 59 4.26 -8.41 -28.65
N ARG A 60 5.11 -8.40 -27.63
CA ARG A 60 6.57 -8.34 -27.78
C ARG A 60 7.11 -9.54 -28.52
N GLU A 61 6.69 -10.75 -28.16
CA GLU A 61 7.11 -11.99 -28.83
C GLU A 61 6.79 -12.01 -30.33
N LYS A 62 5.67 -11.38 -30.73
CA LYS A 62 5.31 -11.24 -32.16
C LYS A 62 6.22 -10.25 -32.89
N ASN A 63 6.76 -9.24 -32.19
CA ASN A 63 7.49 -8.12 -32.76
C ASN A 63 8.82 -7.80 -32.04
N PRO A 64 9.74 -8.76 -31.85
CA PRO A 64 10.96 -8.57 -31.05
C PRO A 64 11.89 -7.51 -31.64
N LYS A 65 11.90 -7.35 -32.97
CA LYS A 65 12.68 -6.29 -33.66
C LYS A 65 12.24 -4.88 -33.29
N ILE A 66 10.96 -4.68 -32.96
CA ILE A 66 10.39 -3.36 -32.62
C ILE A 66 10.35 -3.17 -31.11
N LEU A 67 9.94 -4.19 -30.37
CA LEU A 67 9.69 -4.11 -28.93
C LEU A 67 10.85 -4.59 -28.06
N GLY A 68 11.92 -5.09 -28.68
CA GLY A 68 13.12 -5.57 -28.01
C GLY A 68 13.05 -7.02 -27.52
N GLU A 69 14.22 -7.57 -27.20
CA GLU A 69 14.38 -8.95 -26.72
C GLU A 69 14.09 -9.09 -25.22
N TRP A 70 14.34 -8.04 -24.43
CA TRP A 70 14.10 -8.10 -22.99
C TRP A 70 12.61 -8.13 -22.68
N ARG A 71 12.17 -9.05 -21.80
CA ARG A 71 10.75 -9.28 -21.50
C ARG A 71 10.06 -8.08 -20.85
N PHE A 72 8.76 -7.92 -21.08
CA PHE A 72 7.93 -7.07 -20.24
C PHE A 72 7.58 -7.83 -18.96
N GLU A 73 7.94 -7.27 -17.80
CA GLU A 73 7.74 -7.90 -16.50
C GLU A 73 7.18 -6.94 -15.47
N ILE A 74 6.44 -7.50 -14.51
CA ILE A 74 5.92 -6.77 -13.35
C ILE A 74 6.54 -7.25 -12.05
N GLY A 75 7.03 -6.32 -11.26
CA GLY A 75 7.56 -6.56 -9.93
C GLY A 75 6.58 -6.21 -8.81
N LEU A 76 6.58 -6.98 -7.74
CA LEU A 76 5.94 -6.63 -6.47
C LEU A 76 7.01 -6.41 -5.38
N TRP A 77 7.33 -5.13 -5.12
CA TRP A 77 8.37 -4.69 -4.19
C TRP A 77 7.79 -4.16 -2.89
N VAL A 78 7.51 -5.07 -1.96
CA VAL A 78 6.78 -4.79 -0.72
C VAL A 78 7.50 -5.35 0.50
N GLY A 79 7.02 -5.05 1.71
CA GLY A 79 7.65 -5.53 2.94
C GLY A 79 7.67 -7.07 3.07
N LYS A 80 8.66 -7.59 3.82
CA LYS A 80 8.94 -9.03 3.99
C LYS A 80 7.76 -9.90 4.44
N ALA A 81 6.77 -9.27 5.09
CA ALA A 81 5.54 -9.93 5.54
C ALA A 81 4.64 -10.37 4.38
N ALA A 82 4.72 -9.70 3.22
CA ALA A 82 3.91 -10.01 2.05
C ALA A 82 4.68 -10.86 1.03
N THR A 83 5.93 -10.51 0.73
CA THR A 83 6.79 -11.29 -0.18
C THR A 83 8.19 -11.50 0.40
N PRO A 84 8.91 -12.58 0.02
CA PRO A 84 10.31 -12.78 0.42
C PRO A 84 11.23 -11.67 -0.12
N ASN A 85 12.19 -11.22 0.70
CA ASN A 85 13.26 -10.33 0.22
C ASN A 85 14.46 -11.11 -0.35
N ARG A 86 14.59 -12.40 -0.02
CA ARG A 86 15.76 -13.23 -0.35
C ARG A 86 15.29 -14.56 -0.94
N MET A 87 16.02 -15.09 -1.92
CA MET A 87 15.75 -16.41 -2.50
C MET A 87 16.03 -17.53 -1.50
N GLY A 88 17.16 -17.43 -0.79
CA GLY A 88 17.66 -18.44 0.14
C GLY A 88 18.23 -19.68 -0.56
N ARG A 89 18.92 -20.53 0.19
CA ARG A 89 19.53 -21.78 -0.27
C ARG A 89 19.29 -22.93 0.71
N LYS A 90 19.64 -24.14 0.32
CA LYS A 90 19.63 -25.31 1.20
C LYS A 90 20.62 -25.10 2.34
N GLY A 91 20.17 -25.39 3.56
CA GLY A 91 20.93 -25.15 4.79
C GLY A 91 20.75 -23.75 5.39
N ASP A 92 20.01 -22.84 4.75
CA ASP A 92 19.63 -21.58 5.40
C ASP A 92 18.47 -21.82 6.40
N ASP A 93 18.65 -21.42 7.65
CA ASP A 93 17.63 -21.51 8.69
C ASP A 93 16.54 -20.42 8.59
N ASN A 94 16.65 -19.52 7.61
CA ASN A 94 15.75 -18.40 7.44
C ASN A 94 14.44 -18.82 6.77
N LYS A 95 13.37 -18.86 7.58
CA LYS A 95 12.00 -19.21 7.17
C LYS A 95 11.33 -18.18 6.25
N ASP A 96 11.86 -16.96 6.16
CA ASP A 96 11.31 -15.89 5.33
C ASP A 96 11.77 -15.95 3.86
N THR A 97 12.65 -16.89 3.51
CA THR A 97 13.20 -17.05 2.16
C THR A 97 12.18 -17.60 1.16
N ALA A 98 12.33 -17.26 -0.12
CA ALA A 98 11.45 -17.75 -1.18
C ALA A 98 11.50 -19.28 -1.30
N ARG A 99 12.70 -19.86 -1.15
CA ARG A 99 12.91 -21.31 -1.10
C ARG A 99 12.09 -21.96 0.00
N HIS A 100 12.24 -21.50 1.25
CA HIS A 100 11.56 -22.11 2.39
C HIS A 100 10.03 -22.04 2.25
N LYS A 101 9.49 -20.87 1.88
CA LYS A 101 8.05 -20.70 1.67
C LYS A 101 7.53 -21.58 0.53
N THR A 102 8.28 -21.69 -0.57
CA THR A 102 7.87 -22.50 -1.73
C THR A 102 7.89 -23.99 -1.41
N ILE A 103 8.92 -24.48 -0.71
CA ILE A 103 9.02 -25.89 -0.27
C ILE A 103 7.89 -26.21 0.71
N ALA A 104 7.68 -25.38 1.74
CA ALA A 104 6.60 -25.57 2.70
C ALA A 104 5.21 -25.60 2.02
N TYR A 105 4.99 -24.76 1.00
CA TYR A 105 3.76 -24.77 0.22
C TYR A 105 3.58 -26.06 -0.61
N LYS A 106 4.68 -26.64 -1.12
CA LYS A 106 4.68 -27.91 -1.88
C LYS A 106 4.50 -29.14 -0.99
N GLU A 107 5.15 -29.17 0.16
CA GLU A 107 5.12 -30.27 1.12
C GLU A 107 3.83 -30.33 1.92
N GLY A 108 3.11 -29.21 2.05
CA GLY A 108 1.84 -29.06 2.79
C GLY A 108 0.62 -29.84 2.25
N LYS A 109 0.82 -30.95 1.52
CA LYS A 109 -0.21 -31.94 1.18
C LYS A 109 -0.74 -32.63 2.46
N GLY A 110 -1.56 -31.93 3.24
CA GLY A 110 -2.30 -32.49 4.38
C GLY A 110 -2.18 -31.69 5.69
N LYS A 111 -3.30 -31.11 6.14
CA LYS A 111 -3.68 -30.88 7.56
C LYS A 111 -3.03 -29.81 8.48
N THR A 112 -2.17 -28.87 8.06
CA THR A 112 -1.78 -27.75 8.97
C THR A 112 -1.88 -26.33 8.38
N LYS A 113 -2.01 -25.34 9.28
CA LYS A 113 -2.48 -23.95 9.10
C LYS A 113 -1.48 -22.97 8.42
N THR A 114 -0.32 -23.42 7.95
CA THR A 114 0.65 -22.57 7.24
C THR A 114 0.59 -22.83 5.74
N LYS A 115 -0.38 -22.20 5.04
CA LYS A 115 -0.73 -22.48 3.62
C LYS A 115 -0.79 -21.23 2.73
N SER A 116 0.05 -20.22 2.91
CA SER A 116 0.11 -19.13 1.94
C SER A 116 1.00 -19.51 0.76
N ALA A 117 0.53 -19.21 -0.46
CA ALA A 117 1.37 -19.28 -1.64
C ALA A 117 2.60 -18.35 -1.47
N PRO A 118 3.75 -18.65 -2.10
CA PRO A 118 4.96 -17.85 -1.95
C PRO A 118 4.82 -16.43 -2.54
N ILE A 119 3.82 -16.23 -3.40
CA ILE A 119 3.40 -14.93 -3.94
C ILE A 119 1.93 -14.68 -3.56
N PRO A 120 1.50 -13.43 -3.41
CA PRO A 120 0.15 -13.14 -2.95
C PRO A 120 -0.85 -13.03 -4.13
N LEU A 121 -0.80 -14.00 -5.03
CA LEU A 121 -1.76 -14.20 -6.12
C LEU A 121 -2.34 -15.61 -6.01
N GLU A 122 -3.67 -15.72 -6.07
CA GLU A 122 -4.35 -17.02 -6.00
C GLU A 122 -4.61 -17.62 -7.39
N ASN A 123 -4.78 -16.76 -8.40
CA ASN A 123 -5.19 -17.15 -9.74
C ASN A 123 -4.23 -16.60 -10.80
N CYS A 124 -4.12 -17.30 -11.93
CA CYS A 124 -3.42 -16.86 -13.12
C CYS A 124 -4.06 -15.55 -13.63
N PRO A 125 -3.30 -14.46 -13.78
CA PRO A 125 -3.86 -13.19 -14.23
C PRO A 125 -4.31 -13.21 -15.69
N TRP A 126 -3.85 -14.18 -16.50
CA TRP A 126 -4.23 -14.29 -17.91
C TRP A 126 -5.56 -15.04 -18.11
N CYS A 127 -5.65 -16.28 -17.62
CA CYS A 127 -6.82 -17.15 -17.86
C CYS A 127 -7.73 -17.34 -16.63
N GLY A 128 -7.36 -16.83 -15.45
CA GLY A 128 -8.13 -16.98 -14.22
C GLY A 128 -7.96 -18.32 -13.49
N GLU A 129 -7.20 -19.28 -14.05
CA GLU A 129 -6.99 -20.59 -13.42
C GLU A 129 -6.35 -20.48 -12.04
N LYS A 130 -6.82 -21.28 -11.07
CA LYS A 130 -6.29 -21.24 -9.71
C LYS A 130 -4.89 -21.85 -9.64
N PHE A 131 -3.96 -21.17 -8.95
CA PHE A 131 -2.63 -21.71 -8.72
C PHE A 131 -2.65 -22.91 -7.78
N THR A 132 -1.82 -23.89 -8.10
CA THR A 132 -1.50 -25.04 -7.25
C THR A 132 0.00 -25.05 -6.96
N PRO A 133 0.51 -25.89 -6.03
CA PRO A 133 1.95 -25.94 -5.75
C PRO A 133 2.85 -26.17 -6.96
N ASN A 134 2.34 -26.79 -8.02
CA ASN A 134 3.07 -27.00 -9.27
C ASN A 134 3.27 -25.72 -10.10
N ALA A 135 2.53 -24.65 -9.80
CA ALA A 135 2.67 -23.36 -10.47
C ALA A 135 3.99 -22.65 -10.12
N PHE A 136 4.65 -23.03 -9.03
CA PHE A 136 5.83 -22.34 -8.48
C PHE A 136 7.10 -23.15 -8.69
N GLN A 137 8.06 -22.60 -9.42
CA GLN A 137 9.31 -23.26 -9.78
C GLN A 137 10.51 -22.50 -9.27
N LEU A 138 11.33 -23.18 -8.47
CA LEU A 138 12.62 -22.68 -8.01
C LEU A 138 13.67 -23.05 -9.05
N VAL A 139 14.30 -22.05 -9.66
CA VAL A 139 15.29 -22.25 -10.73
C VAL A 139 16.64 -21.63 -10.35
N PRO A 140 17.78 -22.16 -10.82
CA PRO A 140 17.90 -23.34 -11.69
C PRO A 140 17.57 -24.66 -10.99
N ASN A 141 17.64 -24.71 -9.66
CA ASN A 141 17.25 -25.87 -8.87
C ASN A 141 16.75 -25.43 -7.47
N PRO A 142 16.07 -26.31 -6.71
CA PRO A 142 15.56 -25.99 -5.37
C PRO A 142 16.63 -25.77 -4.30
N ASP A 143 17.86 -26.22 -4.49
CA ASP A 143 18.93 -26.15 -3.47
C ASP A 143 19.65 -24.80 -3.50
N THR A 144 19.87 -24.24 -4.69
CA THR A 144 20.49 -22.91 -4.89
C THR A 144 19.69 -22.06 -5.89
N PRO A 145 18.42 -21.74 -5.58
CA PRO A 145 17.58 -20.99 -6.51
C PRO A 145 18.02 -19.53 -6.62
N THR A 146 18.04 -19.03 -7.85
CA THR A 146 18.29 -17.62 -8.18
C THR A 146 17.02 -16.90 -8.66
N ASP A 147 15.95 -17.64 -8.97
CA ASP A 147 14.64 -17.09 -9.35
C ASP A 147 13.48 -18.00 -8.90
N LEU A 148 12.32 -17.38 -8.68
CA LEU A 148 11.04 -18.04 -8.41
C LEU A 148 10.11 -17.78 -9.60
N ARG A 149 10.07 -18.72 -10.54
CA ARG A 149 9.23 -18.65 -11.73
C ARG A 149 7.81 -19.11 -11.43
N VAL A 150 6.84 -18.44 -12.04
CA VAL A 150 5.41 -18.75 -11.93
C VAL A 150 4.89 -19.19 -13.29
N ILE A 151 4.23 -20.34 -13.36
CA ILE A 151 3.60 -20.87 -14.58
C ILE A 151 2.11 -21.09 -14.37
N CYS A 152 1.34 -21.04 -15.45
CA CYS A 152 -0.05 -21.49 -15.41
C CYS A 152 -0.11 -23.02 -15.46
N VAL A 153 -1.01 -23.61 -14.66
CA VAL A 153 -1.26 -25.06 -14.64
C VAL A 153 -2.35 -25.48 -15.63
N ASN A 154 -3.18 -24.55 -16.09
CA ASN A 154 -4.10 -24.79 -17.20
C ASN A 154 -3.29 -25.00 -18.49
N ARG A 155 -3.47 -26.15 -19.14
CA ARG A 155 -2.74 -26.51 -20.36
C ARG A 155 -3.08 -25.58 -21.52
N ASP A 156 -4.30 -25.06 -21.57
CA ASP A 156 -4.78 -24.23 -22.69
C ASP A 156 -4.44 -22.75 -22.53
N CYS A 157 -3.75 -22.38 -21.44
CA CYS A 157 -3.25 -21.03 -21.23
C CYS A 157 -1.97 -20.78 -22.05
N ASP A 158 -1.83 -19.57 -22.61
CA ASP A 158 -0.61 -19.16 -23.32
C ASP A 158 0.65 -19.24 -22.44
N PHE A 159 0.48 -19.06 -21.13
CA PHE A 159 1.54 -19.13 -20.11
C PHE A 159 1.60 -20.49 -19.39
N ALA A 160 1.12 -21.55 -20.03
CA ALA A 160 1.23 -22.91 -19.51
C ALA A 160 2.69 -23.39 -19.50
N GLY A 161 3.07 -24.23 -18.53
CA GLY A 161 4.45 -24.75 -18.47
C GLY A 161 4.94 -25.48 -19.74
N ARG A 162 4.02 -25.95 -20.61
CA ARG A 162 4.35 -26.58 -21.91
C ARG A 162 4.81 -25.61 -22.99
N THR A 163 4.51 -24.32 -22.86
CA THR A 163 4.83 -23.31 -23.87
C THR A 163 6.21 -22.68 -23.64
N GLU A 164 6.97 -23.17 -22.65
CA GLU A 164 8.20 -22.56 -22.11
C GLU A 164 8.01 -21.12 -21.58
N ARG A 165 6.80 -20.56 -21.71
CA ARG A 165 6.46 -19.26 -21.16
C ARG A 165 6.24 -19.35 -19.67
N THR A 166 6.70 -18.33 -18.97
CA THR A 166 6.36 -18.08 -17.58
C THR A 166 5.55 -16.81 -17.48
N LEU A 167 4.66 -16.77 -16.49
CA LEU A 167 3.99 -15.53 -16.13
C LEU A 167 5.07 -14.48 -15.79
N PRO A 168 4.95 -13.25 -16.34
CA PRO A 168 5.98 -12.22 -16.24
C PRO A 168 5.93 -11.49 -14.89
N ILE A 169 5.99 -12.24 -13.79
CA ILE A 169 5.77 -11.74 -12.42
C ILE A 169 7.01 -12.01 -11.57
N LEU A 170 7.57 -10.96 -10.97
CA LEU A 170 8.68 -11.02 -10.03
C LEU A 170 8.19 -10.57 -8.65
N SER A 171 8.26 -11.43 -7.65
CA SER A 171 7.79 -11.10 -6.29
C SER A 171 8.89 -11.08 -5.24
N VAL A 172 10.11 -11.49 -5.59
CA VAL A 172 11.24 -11.57 -4.65
C VAL A 172 12.22 -10.44 -4.96
N ASP A 173 12.67 -9.70 -3.94
CA ASP A 173 13.52 -8.51 -4.14
C ASP A 173 14.80 -8.81 -4.94
N GLU A 174 15.49 -9.92 -4.65
CA GLU A 174 16.74 -10.29 -5.34
C GLU A 174 16.57 -10.41 -6.87
N PRO A 175 15.63 -11.23 -7.39
CA PRO A 175 15.26 -11.19 -8.80
C PRO A 175 14.79 -9.82 -9.30
N ILE A 176 14.07 -9.04 -8.50
CA ILE A 176 13.61 -7.70 -8.90
C ILE A 176 14.80 -6.77 -9.20
N TYR A 177 15.81 -6.72 -8.33
CA TYR A 177 17.01 -5.88 -8.55
C TYR A 177 17.89 -6.37 -9.69
N ARG A 178 17.87 -7.69 -9.98
CA ARG A 178 18.63 -8.29 -11.07
C ARG A 178 17.92 -8.13 -12.42
N ARG A 179 16.64 -8.44 -12.52
CA ARG A 179 15.91 -8.51 -13.80
C ARG A 179 15.25 -7.19 -14.21
N LEU A 180 15.08 -6.28 -13.25
CA LEU A 180 14.56 -4.91 -13.44
C LEU A 180 13.22 -4.88 -14.22
N PRO A 181 12.11 -5.30 -13.59
CA PRO A 181 10.82 -5.31 -14.24
C PRO A 181 10.43 -3.90 -14.70
N CYS A 182 9.85 -3.80 -15.89
CA CYS A 182 9.49 -2.51 -16.49
C CYS A 182 8.34 -1.81 -15.74
N PHE A 183 7.51 -2.59 -15.03
CA PHE A 183 6.46 -2.09 -14.15
C PHE A 183 6.75 -2.58 -12.72
N LEU A 184 6.89 -1.68 -11.75
CA LEU A 184 7.03 -2.03 -10.34
C LEU A 184 5.85 -1.55 -9.51
N ILE A 185 5.20 -2.44 -8.77
CA ILE A 185 4.28 -2.11 -7.68
C ILE A 185 5.06 -2.10 -6.38
N ALA A 186 5.10 -0.96 -5.69
CA ALA A 186 5.87 -0.77 -4.47
C ALA A 186 5.01 -0.19 -3.33
N THR A 187 5.27 -0.61 -2.10
CA THR A 187 4.78 0.12 -0.92
C THR A 187 5.71 1.29 -0.61
N VAL A 188 5.17 2.44 -0.22
CA VAL A 188 5.94 3.64 0.17
C VAL A 188 7.02 3.32 1.22
N ASP A 189 6.71 2.43 2.16
CA ASP A 189 7.67 1.99 3.19
C ASP A 189 8.94 1.37 2.62
N LYS A 190 8.88 0.73 1.45
CA LYS A 190 10.01 0.01 0.86
C LYS A 190 11.09 0.96 0.37
N PHE A 191 10.76 2.22 0.05
CA PHE A 191 11.76 3.24 -0.27
C PHE A 191 12.61 3.65 0.95
N ALA A 192 12.18 3.32 2.17
CA ALA A 192 13.04 3.46 3.34
C ALA A 192 14.25 2.52 3.28
N ALA A 193 14.27 1.52 2.37
CA ALA A 193 15.42 0.64 2.14
C ALA A 193 16.55 1.30 1.33
N LEU A 194 16.30 2.44 0.66
CA LEU A 194 17.31 3.13 -0.17
C LEU A 194 18.67 3.34 0.52
N PRO A 195 18.77 3.89 1.74
CA PRO A 195 20.06 4.04 2.40
C PRO A 195 20.66 2.71 2.86
N TRP A 196 19.83 1.68 3.06
CA TRP A 196 20.25 0.39 3.61
C TRP A 196 20.76 -0.59 2.54
N THR A 197 20.14 -0.65 1.36
CA THR A 197 20.35 -1.72 0.37
C THR A 197 20.81 -1.15 -0.97
N GLY A 198 22.10 -1.28 -1.27
CA GLY A 198 22.72 -0.70 -2.47
C GLY A 198 22.16 -1.21 -3.80
N GLU A 199 21.64 -2.44 -3.84
CA GLU A 199 21.01 -3.03 -5.02
C GLU A 199 19.74 -2.28 -5.45
N THR A 200 19.12 -1.48 -4.55
CA THR A 200 17.95 -0.68 -4.92
C THR A 200 18.25 0.41 -5.95
N GLY A 201 19.51 0.84 -6.08
CA GLY A 201 19.93 1.77 -7.13
C GLY A 201 19.66 1.24 -8.55
N ALA A 202 19.65 -0.08 -8.73
CA ALA A 202 19.37 -0.71 -10.02
C ALA A 202 17.97 -0.39 -10.55
N LEU A 203 16.98 -0.17 -9.66
CA LEU A 203 15.62 0.25 -10.03
C LEU A 203 15.57 1.65 -10.67
N PHE A 204 16.61 2.47 -10.50
CA PHE A 204 16.72 3.81 -11.06
C PHE A 204 17.66 3.87 -12.27
N GLY A 205 18.01 2.70 -12.80
CA GLY A 205 18.89 2.54 -13.95
C GLY A 205 20.38 2.66 -13.62
N LEU A 206 20.76 2.63 -12.33
CA LEU A 206 22.17 2.63 -11.89
C LEU A 206 22.79 1.22 -12.02
N VAL A 207 22.72 0.68 -13.23
CA VAL A 207 23.37 -0.57 -13.65
C VAL A 207 24.23 -0.27 -14.85
N ASP A 208 25.44 -0.81 -14.90
CA ASP A 208 26.44 -0.52 -15.93
C ASP A 208 26.75 -1.75 -16.80
N ARG A 209 26.25 -2.92 -16.41
CA ARG A 209 26.46 -4.19 -17.10
C ARG A 209 25.19 -5.03 -17.16
N TYR A 210 25.15 -5.98 -18.09
CA TYR A 210 24.06 -6.93 -18.25
C TYR A 210 24.52 -8.25 -18.86
N ASP A 211 23.71 -9.30 -18.77
CA ASP A 211 23.82 -10.55 -19.54
C ASP A 211 22.42 -11.15 -19.73
N SER A 212 22.33 -12.44 -20.09
CA SER A 212 21.05 -13.14 -20.23
C SER A 212 20.30 -13.34 -18.90
N GLU A 213 21.00 -13.25 -17.78
CA GLU A 213 20.49 -13.50 -16.43
C GLU A 213 20.05 -12.21 -15.71
N GLY A 214 20.48 -11.03 -16.17
CA GLY A 214 20.02 -9.77 -15.61
C GLY A 214 20.94 -8.58 -15.87
N PHE A 215 20.77 -7.58 -15.01
CA PHE A 215 21.53 -6.34 -14.95
C PHE A 215 22.33 -6.29 -13.65
N TYR A 216 23.50 -5.67 -13.74
CA TYR A 216 24.46 -5.59 -12.66
C TYR A 216 24.93 -4.15 -12.51
N GLY A 217 25.00 -3.71 -11.25
CA GLY A 217 25.53 -2.40 -10.89
C GLY A 217 26.82 -2.53 -10.07
N PRO A 218 27.20 -1.46 -9.35
CA PRO A 218 28.46 -1.40 -8.61
C PRO A 218 28.57 -2.45 -7.50
N CYS A 219 27.44 -2.96 -6.99
CA CYS A 219 27.42 -4.05 -6.02
C CYS A 219 27.91 -5.39 -6.61
N GLN A 220 27.94 -5.55 -7.94
CA GLN A 220 28.34 -6.78 -8.64
C GLN A 220 29.31 -6.46 -9.81
N PRO A 221 30.53 -5.96 -9.54
CA PRO A 221 31.44 -5.38 -10.55
C PRO A 221 32.02 -6.38 -11.56
N LYS A 222 31.95 -7.69 -11.28
CA LYS A 222 32.62 -8.75 -12.06
C LYS A 222 31.67 -9.59 -12.92
N THR A 223 30.44 -9.11 -13.13
CA THR A 223 29.38 -9.87 -13.82
C THR A 223 28.82 -9.08 -14.99
N GLY A 224 28.50 -9.77 -16.09
CA GLY A 224 27.91 -9.19 -17.28
C GLY A 224 28.88 -8.42 -18.18
N GLN A 225 28.40 -8.08 -19.37
CA GLN A 225 29.05 -7.20 -20.35
C GLN A 225 28.56 -5.75 -20.20
N PRO A 226 29.36 -4.74 -20.59
CA PRO A 226 28.99 -3.33 -20.41
C PRO A 226 27.73 -2.94 -21.19
N LEU A 227 26.91 -2.08 -20.59
CA LEU A 227 25.80 -1.40 -21.27
C LEU A 227 26.34 -0.29 -22.19
N PRO A 228 25.74 -0.06 -23.38
CA PRO A 228 26.22 0.93 -24.34
C PRO A 228 26.37 2.35 -23.75
N ASP A 229 25.39 2.82 -22.99
CA ASP A 229 25.40 4.16 -22.39
C ASP A 229 25.91 4.16 -20.94
N GLY A 230 26.45 3.04 -20.45
CA GLY A 230 26.91 2.88 -19.06
C GLY A 230 25.82 2.96 -17.98
N ARG A 231 24.55 3.15 -18.37
CA ARG A 231 23.37 3.14 -17.51
C ARG A 231 22.11 2.76 -18.28
N LEU A 232 21.05 2.38 -17.57
CA LEU A 232 19.69 2.37 -18.14
C LEU A 232 18.98 3.71 -17.87
N PRO A 233 17.96 4.07 -18.68
CA PRO A 233 17.12 5.23 -18.37
C PRO A 233 16.37 5.02 -17.03
N PRO A 234 16.19 6.08 -16.22
CA PRO A 234 15.42 5.98 -14.98
C PRO A 234 13.91 5.81 -15.24
N PRO A 235 13.10 5.60 -14.18
CA PRO A 235 11.63 5.58 -14.29
C PRO A 235 11.07 6.91 -14.81
N GLU A 236 10.11 6.82 -15.74
CA GLU A 236 9.52 7.98 -16.44
C GLU A 236 8.12 8.33 -15.90
N LEU A 237 7.38 7.34 -15.42
CA LEU A 237 6.02 7.48 -14.91
C LEU A 237 5.94 6.96 -13.47
N ILE A 238 5.47 7.81 -12.57
CA ILE A 238 5.19 7.46 -11.18
C ILE A 238 3.68 7.59 -10.94
N ILE A 239 3.04 6.49 -10.54
CA ILE A 239 1.62 6.46 -10.20
C ILE A 239 1.50 6.36 -8.68
N GLN A 240 0.92 7.37 -8.05
CA GLN A 240 0.59 7.35 -6.62
C GLN A 240 -0.88 7.02 -6.43
N ASP A 241 -1.21 5.82 -5.95
CA ASP A 241 -2.59 5.52 -5.59
C ASP A 241 -2.91 5.87 -4.14
N GLU A 242 -4.16 6.27 -3.91
CA GLU A 242 -4.70 6.75 -2.65
C GLU A 242 -3.86 7.87 -2.02
N LEU A 243 -3.63 8.96 -2.79
CA LEU A 243 -2.81 10.11 -2.36
C LEU A 243 -3.21 10.66 -0.99
N HIS A 244 -4.51 10.64 -0.66
CA HIS A 244 -5.01 11.11 0.63
C HIS A 244 -4.48 10.33 1.84
N LEU A 245 -3.93 9.13 1.63
CA LEU A 245 -3.29 8.33 2.69
C LEU A 245 -1.84 8.76 2.96
N ILE A 246 -1.22 9.53 2.04
CA ILE A 246 0.09 10.15 2.25
C ILE A 246 -0.13 11.50 2.93
N SER A 247 -0.43 11.43 4.21
CA SER A 247 -0.83 12.57 5.04
C SER A 247 -0.15 12.57 6.40
N GLY A 248 -0.14 13.71 7.08
CA GLY A 248 0.31 13.82 8.46
C GLY A 248 1.75 13.31 8.62
N PRO A 249 2.06 12.52 9.67
CA PRO A 249 3.42 12.02 9.91
C PRO A 249 4.00 11.22 8.74
N LEU A 250 3.21 10.32 8.14
CA LEU A 250 3.67 9.51 7.01
C LEU A 250 4.01 10.39 5.81
N GLY A 251 3.11 11.32 5.47
CA GLY A 251 3.33 12.23 4.34
C GLY A 251 4.51 13.19 4.58
N THR A 252 4.73 13.62 5.81
CA THR A 252 5.89 14.43 6.20
C THR A 252 7.21 13.68 5.98
N ILE A 253 7.33 12.41 6.40
CA ILE A 253 8.55 11.62 6.16
C ILE A 253 8.69 11.26 4.67
N ALA A 254 7.61 10.85 4.02
CA ALA A 254 7.61 10.53 2.60
C ALA A 254 8.07 11.72 1.76
N GLY A 255 7.58 12.94 2.05
CA GLY A 255 7.95 14.15 1.32
C GLY A 255 9.46 14.48 1.36
N LEU A 256 10.19 14.05 2.40
CA LEU A 256 11.65 14.11 2.44
C LEU A 256 12.31 13.03 1.58
N TYR A 257 11.85 11.78 1.66
CA TYR A 257 12.35 10.68 0.82
C TYR A 257 12.10 10.91 -0.68
N GLU A 258 11.02 11.61 -1.03
CA GLU A 258 10.74 12.01 -2.41
C GLU A 258 11.85 12.87 -3.00
N THR A 259 12.65 13.56 -2.17
CA THR A 259 13.86 14.26 -2.64
C THR A 259 14.88 13.31 -3.23
N ALA A 260 15.16 12.20 -2.54
CA ALA A 260 16.08 11.18 -3.03
C ALA A 260 15.50 10.44 -4.24
N LEU A 261 14.22 10.06 -4.19
CA LEU A 261 13.56 9.34 -5.29
C LEU A 261 13.59 10.15 -6.58
N GLU A 262 13.25 11.43 -6.51
CA GLU A 262 13.21 12.28 -7.69
C GLU A 262 14.61 12.53 -8.27
N ALA A 263 15.62 12.73 -7.41
CA ALA A 263 17.00 12.86 -7.84
C ALA A 263 17.48 11.59 -8.55
N LEU A 264 17.14 10.41 -8.03
CA LEU A 264 17.47 9.14 -8.67
C LEU A 264 16.72 8.91 -9.99
N CYS A 265 15.50 9.44 -10.11
CA CYS A 265 14.72 9.39 -11.35
C CYS A 265 15.18 10.40 -12.42
N SER A 266 16.13 11.30 -12.11
CA SER A 266 16.58 12.35 -13.02
C SER A 266 18.02 12.05 -13.47
N ALA A 267 18.23 11.77 -14.76
CA ALA A 267 19.54 11.37 -15.27
C ALA A 267 20.60 12.49 -15.18
N SER A 268 20.14 13.74 -15.23
CA SER A 268 20.92 14.96 -15.04
C SER A 268 19.99 16.06 -14.48
N PRO A 269 20.53 17.19 -14.00
CA PRO A 269 19.72 18.32 -13.53
C PRO A 269 18.73 18.86 -14.58
N ASP A 270 19.09 18.76 -15.86
CA ASP A 270 18.27 19.23 -16.99
C ASP A 270 17.39 18.12 -17.59
N ALA A 271 17.53 16.88 -17.11
CA ALA A 271 16.72 15.78 -17.58
C ALA A 271 15.25 15.97 -17.18
N PRO A 272 14.30 15.54 -18.03
CA PRO A 272 12.89 15.57 -17.68
C PRO A 272 12.62 14.80 -16.39
N ARG A 273 11.99 15.46 -15.42
CA ARG A 273 11.52 14.82 -14.18
C ARG A 273 10.42 13.81 -14.53
N PRO A 274 10.24 12.74 -13.73
CA PRO A 274 9.17 11.77 -13.99
C PRO A 274 7.79 12.44 -13.94
N LYS A 275 6.89 11.99 -14.81
CA LYS A 275 5.47 12.37 -14.76
C LYS A 275 4.84 11.69 -13.55
N ILE A 276 4.14 12.45 -12.73
CA ILE A 276 3.45 11.94 -11.55
C ILE A 276 1.94 11.98 -11.81
N ILE A 277 1.28 10.84 -11.67
CA ILE A 277 -0.19 10.73 -11.66
C ILE A 277 -0.60 10.29 -10.26
N ALA A 278 -1.39 11.10 -9.58
CA ALA A 278 -1.86 10.79 -8.24
C ALA A 278 -3.38 10.57 -8.26
N SER A 279 -3.80 9.40 -7.81
CA SER A 279 -5.19 9.00 -7.79
C SER A 279 -5.74 9.01 -6.37
N THR A 280 -6.93 9.58 -6.17
CA THR A 280 -7.53 9.75 -4.83
C THR A 280 -9.05 9.89 -4.91
N ALA A 281 -9.75 9.33 -3.92
CA ALA A 281 -11.21 9.44 -3.82
C ALA A 281 -11.67 10.79 -3.23
N THR A 282 -10.86 11.37 -2.34
CA THR A 282 -11.18 12.58 -1.59
C THR A 282 -9.92 13.41 -1.47
N VAL A 283 -9.94 14.65 -1.96
CA VAL A 283 -8.82 15.57 -1.78
C VAL A 283 -9.32 17.00 -1.67
N ARG A 284 -8.68 17.77 -0.79
CA ARG A 284 -8.88 19.21 -0.66
C ARG A 284 -7.52 19.87 -0.57
N ARG A 285 -7.36 21.03 -1.22
CA ARG A 285 -6.06 21.72 -1.39
C ARG A 285 -4.98 20.79 -1.99
N ALA A 286 -5.36 20.06 -3.05
CA ALA A 286 -4.48 19.09 -3.70
C ALA A 286 -3.15 19.70 -4.15
N ALA A 287 -3.17 20.93 -4.68
CA ALA A 287 -1.97 21.63 -5.12
C ALA A 287 -0.93 21.79 -4.01
N ASP A 288 -1.34 22.22 -2.81
CA ASP A 288 -0.42 22.38 -1.67
C ASP A 288 0.18 21.04 -1.23
N GLN A 289 -0.65 19.99 -1.15
CA GLN A 289 -0.18 18.65 -0.80
C GLN A 289 0.78 18.11 -1.86
N ILE A 290 0.47 18.27 -3.15
CA ILE A 290 1.31 17.85 -4.27
C ILE A 290 2.63 18.63 -4.29
N ARG A 291 2.61 19.93 -4.02
CA ARG A 291 3.82 20.74 -3.92
C ARG A 291 4.71 20.28 -2.76
N ALA A 292 4.13 20.05 -1.58
CA ALA A 292 4.90 19.58 -0.44
C ALA A 292 5.44 18.16 -0.60
N LEU A 293 4.68 17.25 -1.20
CA LEU A 293 5.10 15.86 -1.41
C LEU A 293 6.00 15.66 -2.62
N PHE A 294 5.79 16.39 -3.71
CA PHE A 294 6.43 16.11 -4.99
C PHE A 294 7.15 17.32 -5.59
N ASN A 295 7.18 18.48 -4.93
CA ASN A 295 7.79 19.71 -5.43
C ASN A 295 7.36 20.02 -6.88
N ARG A 296 6.04 19.88 -7.12
CA ARG A 296 5.37 20.28 -8.36
C ARG A 296 4.52 21.50 -8.04
N ARG A 297 4.78 22.62 -8.72
CA ARG A 297 4.06 23.89 -8.50
C ARG A 297 2.65 23.85 -9.10
N ASP A 298 2.53 23.15 -10.23
CA ASP A 298 1.28 23.01 -10.97
C ASP A 298 0.74 21.58 -10.83
N ALA A 299 -0.58 21.48 -10.68
CA ALA A 299 -1.29 20.21 -10.58
C ALA A 299 -2.64 20.32 -11.29
N ASP A 300 -2.84 19.49 -12.31
CA ASP A 300 -4.11 19.39 -13.01
C ASP A 300 -5.00 18.33 -12.33
N ILE A 301 -6.20 18.73 -11.92
CA ILE A 301 -7.20 17.82 -11.36
C ILE A 301 -8.09 17.32 -12.50
N PHE A 302 -8.14 16.00 -12.65
CA PHE A 302 -9.00 15.33 -13.62
C PHE A 302 -9.98 14.36 -12.91
N PRO A 303 -11.27 14.34 -13.31
CA PRO A 303 -11.90 15.25 -14.27
C PRO A 303 -12.00 16.68 -13.72
N PRO A 304 -11.91 17.71 -14.59
CA PRO A 304 -12.09 19.09 -14.18
C PRO A 304 -13.54 19.33 -13.73
N PRO A 305 -13.79 20.36 -12.89
CA PRO A 305 -15.16 20.77 -12.58
C PRO A 305 -15.86 21.23 -13.87
N GLY A 306 -17.05 20.69 -14.13
CA GLY A 306 -17.90 21.13 -15.24
C GLY A 306 -18.72 22.37 -14.90
N LEU A 307 -19.48 22.88 -15.88
CA LEU A 307 -20.38 24.02 -15.70
C LEU A 307 -21.53 23.70 -14.72
N ASN A 308 -21.97 22.44 -14.69
CA ASN A 308 -23.02 21.98 -13.79
C ASN A 308 -22.42 21.00 -12.77
N ARG A 309 -22.69 21.23 -11.47
CA ARG A 309 -22.25 20.31 -10.40
C ARG A 309 -22.81 18.89 -10.55
N ARG A 310 -23.92 18.72 -11.28
CA ARG A 310 -24.57 17.43 -11.54
C ARG A 310 -24.22 16.84 -12.90
N ASP A 311 -23.51 17.57 -13.76
CA ASP A 311 -23.11 17.10 -15.07
C ASP A 311 -21.77 17.76 -15.46
N SER A 312 -20.71 16.97 -15.43
CA SER A 312 -19.36 17.40 -15.76
C SER A 312 -18.85 16.88 -17.10
N PHE A 313 -19.72 16.41 -18.01
CA PHE A 313 -19.38 15.61 -19.21
C PHE A 313 -18.78 14.23 -18.89
N PHE A 314 -17.92 14.13 -17.88
CA PHE A 314 -17.32 12.88 -17.41
C PHE A 314 -18.21 12.09 -16.45
N ALA A 315 -19.13 12.77 -15.75
CA ALA A 315 -20.07 12.16 -14.83
C ALA A 315 -21.37 12.95 -14.72
N GLU A 316 -22.50 12.24 -14.63
CA GLU A 316 -23.85 12.79 -14.43
C GLU A 316 -24.45 12.28 -13.11
N THR A 317 -25.10 13.14 -12.34
CA THR A 317 -25.85 12.75 -11.13
C THR A 317 -27.27 12.36 -11.52
N HIS A 318 -27.60 11.08 -11.40
CA HIS A 318 -28.95 10.59 -11.62
C HIS A 318 -29.87 10.83 -10.41
N GLY A 319 -31.15 11.09 -10.67
CA GLY A 319 -32.20 11.05 -9.65
C GLY A 319 -32.59 9.61 -9.27
N PRO A 320 -33.27 9.42 -8.12
CA PRO A 320 -33.65 8.09 -7.63
C PRO A 320 -34.46 7.24 -8.61
N GLU A 321 -35.26 7.89 -9.44
CA GLU A 321 -36.06 7.32 -10.52
C GLU A 321 -35.22 6.65 -11.64
N ARG A 322 -33.97 7.08 -11.85
CA ARG A 322 -33.07 6.49 -12.87
C ARG A 322 -32.06 5.53 -12.24
N THR A 323 -31.62 5.77 -11.02
CA THR A 323 -30.62 4.94 -10.35
C THR A 323 -30.86 4.96 -8.85
N HIS A 324 -31.03 3.79 -8.25
CA HIS A 324 -31.32 3.67 -6.83
C HIS A 324 -30.15 4.23 -5.99
N PRO A 325 -30.38 5.27 -5.16
CA PRO A 325 -29.33 5.88 -4.38
C PRO A 325 -29.03 5.06 -3.13
N ARG A 326 -27.91 5.39 -2.46
CA ARG A 326 -27.67 4.94 -1.09
C ARG A 326 -28.58 5.69 -0.13
N LEU A 327 -29.18 4.97 0.81
CA LEU A 327 -29.95 5.55 1.92
C LEU A 327 -29.08 5.61 3.18
N TYR A 328 -28.88 6.81 3.71
CA TYR A 328 -28.17 7.06 4.96
C TYR A 328 -29.17 7.33 6.10
N VAL A 329 -29.04 6.60 7.20
CA VAL A 329 -29.93 6.72 8.38
C VAL A 329 -29.08 6.97 9.63
N GLY A 330 -29.34 8.06 10.33
CA GLY A 330 -28.71 8.37 11.62
C GLY A 330 -29.59 7.91 12.78
N ILE A 331 -29.04 7.14 13.72
CA ILE A 331 -29.76 6.69 14.92
C ILE A 331 -29.01 7.15 16.16
N ALA A 332 -29.67 7.91 17.02
CA ALA A 332 -29.21 8.24 18.36
C ALA A 332 -30.33 7.92 19.37
N ALA A 333 -29.97 7.33 20.51
CA ALA A 333 -30.93 7.00 21.57
C ALA A 333 -30.47 7.60 22.90
N GLN A 334 -31.27 8.53 23.44
CA GLN A 334 -30.99 9.15 24.72
C GLN A 334 -31.06 8.12 25.86
N GLY A 335 -30.08 8.17 26.77
CA GLY A 335 -30.08 7.33 27.98
C GLY A 335 -29.82 5.83 27.73
N ARG A 336 -29.35 5.46 26.53
CA ARG A 336 -28.99 4.08 26.19
C ARG A 336 -27.53 4.01 25.76
N SER A 337 -26.84 2.95 26.17
CA SER A 337 -25.47 2.71 25.70
C SER A 337 -25.49 2.40 24.20
N LEU A 338 -24.47 2.88 23.49
CA LEU A 338 -24.36 2.69 22.04
C LEU A 338 -24.34 1.19 21.66
N LYS A 339 -23.79 0.33 22.52
CA LYS A 339 -23.78 -1.14 22.33
C LYS A 339 -25.18 -1.75 22.37
N VAL A 340 -26.07 -1.27 23.25
CA VAL A 340 -27.47 -1.72 23.29
C VAL A 340 -28.21 -1.27 22.02
N VAL A 341 -27.94 -0.06 21.54
CA VAL A 341 -28.48 0.42 20.27
C VAL A 341 -27.98 -0.44 19.11
N MET A 342 -26.68 -0.73 19.05
CA MET A 342 -26.06 -1.62 18.06
C MET A 342 -26.74 -2.98 18.03
N LEU A 343 -26.88 -3.65 19.19
CA LEU A 343 -27.53 -4.95 19.28
C LEU A 343 -28.94 -4.92 18.67
N ARG A 344 -29.76 -3.93 19.05
CA ARG A 344 -31.14 -3.81 18.54
C ARG A 344 -31.18 -3.56 17.03
N VAL A 345 -30.29 -2.72 16.53
CA VAL A 345 -30.19 -2.40 15.10
C VAL A 345 -29.73 -3.61 14.30
N TYR A 346 -28.71 -4.34 14.77
CA TYR A 346 -28.23 -5.56 14.11
C TYR A 346 -29.34 -6.61 14.01
N LEU A 347 -30.05 -6.87 15.12
CA LEU A 347 -31.16 -7.82 15.14
C LEU A 347 -32.26 -7.43 14.14
N ALA A 348 -32.69 -6.16 14.16
CA ALA A 348 -33.75 -5.68 13.28
C ALA A 348 -33.36 -5.77 11.79
N LEU A 349 -32.15 -5.31 11.44
CA LEU A 349 -31.67 -5.32 10.05
C LEU A 349 -31.49 -6.75 9.52
N MET A 350 -30.84 -7.62 10.29
CA MET A 350 -30.56 -8.99 9.86
C MET A 350 -31.81 -9.84 9.75
N ALA A 351 -32.77 -9.67 10.67
CA ALA A 351 -34.05 -10.38 10.65
C ALA A 351 -34.98 -9.86 9.55
N ALA A 352 -34.97 -8.55 9.26
CA ALA A 352 -35.72 -7.98 8.14
C ALA A 352 -35.14 -8.42 6.79
N ALA A 353 -33.80 -8.46 6.66
CA ALA A 353 -33.15 -8.97 5.46
C ALA A 353 -33.46 -10.46 5.23
N GLN A 354 -33.49 -11.28 6.30
CA GLN A 354 -33.91 -12.67 6.21
C GLN A 354 -35.34 -12.79 5.68
N LYS A 355 -36.26 -11.99 6.22
CA LYS A 355 -37.65 -11.99 5.78
C LYS A 355 -37.78 -11.65 4.30
N GLY A 356 -37.10 -10.58 3.86
CA GLY A 356 -37.07 -10.19 2.45
C GLY A 356 -36.50 -11.27 1.53
N TYR A 357 -35.47 -12.00 2.00
CA TYR A 357 -34.91 -13.13 1.26
C TYR A 357 -35.90 -14.27 1.09
N GLU A 358 -36.62 -14.64 2.15
CA GLU A 358 -37.64 -15.70 2.13
C GLU A 358 -38.84 -15.31 1.27
N GLU A 359 -39.37 -14.10 1.41
CA GLU A 359 -40.50 -13.57 0.63
C GLU A 359 -40.15 -13.48 -0.87
N ALA A 360 -38.88 -13.25 -1.21
CA ALA A 360 -38.41 -13.26 -2.60
C ALA A 360 -38.16 -14.67 -3.18
N GLY A 361 -38.50 -15.74 -2.47
CA GLY A 361 -38.33 -17.14 -2.93
C GLY A 361 -37.08 -17.84 -2.40
N GLY A 362 -36.36 -17.23 -1.45
CA GLY A 362 -35.23 -17.79 -0.75
C GLY A 362 -34.11 -18.25 -1.67
N LYS A 363 -33.55 -19.44 -1.39
CA LYS A 363 -32.43 -20.03 -2.15
C LYS A 363 -32.78 -20.37 -3.60
N LYS A 364 -34.07 -20.46 -3.95
CA LYS A 364 -34.52 -20.80 -5.30
C LYS A 364 -34.53 -19.60 -6.24
N ALA A 365 -34.58 -18.38 -5.69
CA ALA A 365 -34.48 -17.15 -6.48
C ALA A 365 -33.01 -16.80 -6.72
N ILE A 366 -32.55 -16.89 -7.96
CA ILE A 366 -31.17 -16.57 -8.35
C ILE A 366 -31.22 -15.58 -9.53
N PRO A 367 -30.79 -14.31 -9.36
CA PRO A 367 -30.34 -13.69 -8.11
C PRO A 367 -31.52 -13.37 -7.16
N ASN A 368 -31.30 -13.49 -5.85
CA ASN A 368 -32.26 -13.02 -4.85
C ASN A 368 -32.00 -11.53 -4.56
N PRO A 369 -33.01 -10.63 -4.68
CA PRO A 369 -32.81 -9.19 -4.49
C PRO A 369 -32.42 -8.79 -3.06
N ALA A 370 -32.69 -9.63 -2.05
CA ALA A 370 -32.32 -9.37 -0.66
C ALA A 370 -30.88 -9.77 -0.32
N ASP A 371 -30.21 -10.53 -1.20
CA ASP A 371 -28.86 -11.05 -0.98
C ASP A 371 -27.83 -9.99 -0.53
N PRO A 372 -27.77 -8.77 -1.12
CA PRO A 372 -26.84 -7.72 -0.70
C PRO A 372 -26.96 -7.31 0.77
N TYR A 373 -28.14 -7.48 1.37
CA TYR A 373 -28.44 -7.08 2.74
C TYR A 373 -28.29 -8.21 3.76
N LEU A 374 -28.04 -9.44 3.29
CA LEU A 374 -27.87 -10.58 4.19
C LEU A 374 -26.49 -10.60 4.86
N THR A 375 -25.48 -9.96 4.27
CA THR A 375 -24.20 -9.75 4.95
C THR A 375 -24.20 -8.38 5.63
N LEU A 376 -24.15 -8.35 6.96
CA LEU A 376 -24.05 -7.11 7.72
C LEU A 376 -22.58 -6.72 7.93
N LEU A 377 -22.18 -5.55 7.41
CA LEU A 377 -20.86 -4.99 7.61
C LEU A 377 -20.86 -3.96 8.75
N GLY A 378 -20.23 -4.28 9.88
CA GLY A 378 -20.07 -3.39 11.02
C GLY A 378 -18.76 -2.61 10.97
N TYR A 379 -18.81 -1.29 10.92
CA TYR A 379 -17.64 -0.41 10.91
C TYR A 379 -17.37 0.21 12.28
N PHE A 380 -16.12 0.14 12.74
CA PHE A 380 -15.69 0.64 14.04
C PHE A 380 -14.50 1.58 13.90
N ASN A 381 -14.52 2.67 14.68
CA ASN A 381 -13.44 3.67 14.71
C ASN A 381 -12.19 3.20 15.47
N SER A 382 -12.29 2.12 16.26
CA SER A 382 -11.17 1.57 17.02
C SER A 382 -11.27 0.07 17.22
N LEU A 383 -10.11 -0.59 17.33
CA LEU A 383 -10.01 -2.03 17.63
C LEU A 383 -10.62 -2.37 18.99
N ARG A 384 -10.57 -1.45 19.96
CA ARG A 384 -11.16 -1.63 21.29
C ARG A 384 -12.69 -1.69 21.22
N GLU A 385 -13.32 -0.79 20.47
CA GLU A 385 -14.78 -0.80 20.26
C GLU A 385 -15.22 -2.03 19.47
N LEU A 386 -14.46 -2.44 18.46
CA LEU A 386 -14.70 -3.68 17.70
C LEU A 386 -14.66 -4.91 18.60
N GLY A 387 -13.57 -5.11 19.35
CA GLY A 387 -13.41 -6.30 20.21
C GLY A 387 -14.50 -6.40 21.27
N GLY A 388 -14.92 -5.27 21.84
CA GLY A 388 -16.01 -5.23 22.80
C GLY A 388 -17.41 -5.45 22.19
N SER A 389 -17.56 -5.34 20.88
CA SER A 389 -18.82 -5.53 20.15
C SER A 389 -18.89 -6.91 19.51
N ARG A 390 -17.74 -7.49 19.15
CA ARG A 390 -17.62 -8.87 18.65
C ARG A 390 -18.24 -9.88 19.60
N ARG A 391 -17.97 -9.77 20.91
CA ARG A 391 -18.58 -10.64 21.93
C ARG A 391 -20.11 -10.58 21.95
N ILE A 392 -20.67 -9.37 21.77
CA ILE A 392 -22.14 -9.18 21.71
C ILE A 392 -22.71 -9.86 20.47
N VAL A 393 -21.98 -9.85 19.36
CA VAL A 393 -22.37 -10.55 18.14
C VAL A 393 -22.35 -12.06 18.36
N GLU A 394 -21.22 -12.59 18.84
CA GLU A 394 -21.01 -14.03 19.03
C GLU A 394 -22.04 -14.65 19.99
N ASP A 395 -22.45 -13.92 21.02
CA ASP A 395 -23.39 -14.39 22.06
C ASP A 395 -24.84 -13.90 21.84
N GLU A 396 -25.10 -12.60 22.06
CA GLU A 396 -26.46 -12.05 22.10
C GLU A 396 -27.13 -11.96 20.73
N VAL A 397 -26.40 -11.56 19.68
CA VAL A 397 -26.99 -11.48 18.33
C VAL A 397 -27.31 -12.89 17.84
N THR A 398 -26.34 -13.81 17.86
CA THR A 398 -26.52 -15.20 17.41
C THR A 398 -27.70 -15.89 18.08
N THR A 399 -27.87 -15.70 19.39
CA THR A 399 -28.94 -16.36 20.15
C THR A 399 -30.29 -15.70 19.89
N ARG A 400 -30.38 -14.37 19.97
CA ARG A 400 -31.68 -13.67 19.85
C ARG A 400 -32.25 -13.65 18.44
N LEU A 401 -31.39 -13.73 17.42
CA LEU A 401 -31.82 -13.72 16.02
C LEU A 401 -32.65 -14.96 15.65
N GLN A 402 -32.48 -16.08 16.39
CA GLN A 402 -33.22 -17.33 16.17
C GLN A 402 -34.69 -17.27 16.57
N HIS A 403 -35.10 -16.24 17.34
CA HIS A 403 -36.47 -16.05 17.81
C HIS A 403 -36.98 -14.61 17.58
N TYR A 404 -36.26 -13.83 16.78
CA TYR A 404 -36.58 -12.41 16.57
C TYR A 404 -37.82 -12.19 15.70
N GLY A 405 -38.19 -13.16 14.85
CA GLY A 405 -39.38 -13.14 14.01
C GLY A 405 -40.69 -13.13 14.80
N GLN A 406 -40.66 -13.55 16.07
CA GLN A 406 -41.80 -13.47 16.99
C GLN A 406 -42.17 -12.02 17.35
N ARG A 407 -41.28 -11.05 17.09
CA ARG A 407 -41.49 -9.65 17.41
C ARG A 407 -42.42 -9.00 16.39
N GLN A 408 -43.61 -8.62 16.83
CA GLN A 408 -44.62 -7.95 16.00
C GLN A 408 -45.01 -6.62 16.63
N ARG A 409 -45.36 -5.62 15.80
CA ARG A 409 -46.01 -4.41 16.30
C ARG A 409 -47.46 -4.73 16.69
N LEU A 410 -48.03 -3.96 17.61
CA LEU A 410 -49.44 -4.08 17.93
C LEU A 410 -50.27 -3.83 16.67
N ASN A 411 -51.18 -4.76 16.34
CA ASN A 411 -52.04 -4.74 15.15
C ASN A 411 -51.31 -4.93 13.81
N GLU A 412 -50.13 -5.56 13.79
CA GLU A 412 -49.41 -5.87 12.56
C GLU A 412 -49.74 -7.30 12.05
N PRO A 413 -50.52 -7.46 10.96
CA PRO A 413 -50.99 -8.77 10.51
C PRO A 413 -49.88 -9.66 9.96
N ARG A 414 -48.77 -9.07 9.51
CA ARG A 414 -47.55 -9.76 9.08
C ARG A 414 -46.35 -9.03 9.66
N GLY A 415 -45.63 -9.65 10.59
CA GLY A 415 -44.43 -9.08 11.20
C GLY A 415 -43.37 -8.69 10.17
N GLN A 416 -42.46 -7.78 10.53
CA GLN A 416 -41.40 -7.29 9.64
C GLN A 416 -40.11 -8.11 9.69
N PHE A 417 -40.07 -9.15 10.53
CA PHE A 417 -38.87 -9.90 10.86
C PHE A 417 -39.08 -11.40 10.68
N ALA A 418 -38.01 -12.10 10.35
CA ALA A 418 -37.95 -13.57 10.34
C ALA A 418 -36.84 -14.06 11.27
N ASP A 419 -36.99 -15.29 11.75
CA ASP A 419 -35.95 -15.96 12.53
C ASP A 419 -34.76 -16.31 11.62
N ARG A 420 -33.54 -16.08 12.10
CA ARG A 420 -32.33 -16.34 11.31
C ARG A 420 -31.26 -17.03 12.14
N LYS A 421 -30.71 -18.09 11.56
CA LYS A 421 -29.50 -18.77 12.07
C LYS A 421 -28.27 -18.29 11.30
N ILE A 422 -27.26 -17.82 12.02
CA ILE A 422 -25.99 -17.34 11.48
C ILE A 422 -24.85 -18.29 11.85
N GLN A 423 -23.75 -18.22 11.10
CA GLN A 423 -22.51 -18.90 11.45
C GLN A 423 -21.91 -18.30 12.73
N PHE A 424 -21.29 -19.15 13.56
CA PHE A 424 -20.61 -18.71 14.79
C PHE A 424 -19.36 -17.87 14.49
N GLU A 425 -18.68 -18.15 13.38
CA GLU A 425 -17.49 -17.42 12.98
C GLU A 425 -17.87 -16.01 12.50
N VAL A 426 -17.45 -14.99 13.26
CA VAL A 426 -17.54 -13.60 12.84
C VAL A 426 -16.26 -13.21 12.09
N LEU A 427 -16.43 -12.78 10.85
CA LEU A 427 -15.31 -12.33 10.03
C LEU A 427 -14.78 -10.98 10.54
N GLU A 428 -13.47 -10.87 10.71
CA GLU A 428 -12.80 -9.63 11.13
C GLU A 428 -11.90 -9.08 10.02
N LEU A 429 -12.01 -7.78 9.73
CA LEU A 429 -11.18 -7.05 8.77
C LEU A 429 -10.45 -5.90 9.47
N THR A 430 -9.33 -6.22 10.11
CA THR A 430 -8.53 -5.28 10.89
C THR A 430 -7.05 -5.35 10.56
N SER A 431 -6.28 -4.33 10.97
CA SER A 431 -4.82 -4.27 10.76
C SER A 431 -4.02 -5.40 11.40
N ARG A 432 -4.66 -6.24 12.23
CA ARG A 432 -4.05 -7.42 12.87
C ARG A 432 -4.13 -8.67 12.00
N VAL A 433 -5.06 -8.70 11.04
CA VAL A 433 -5.30 -9.84 10.16
C VAL A 433 -4.20 -9.88 9.11
N ASN A 434 -3.63 -11.05 8.86
CA ASN A 434 -2.54 -11.18 7.89
C ASN A 434 -3.06 -11.09 6.45
N THR A 435 -2.18 -10.78 5.50
CA THR A 435 -2.55 -10.53 4.10
C THR A 435 -3.30 -11.70 3.44
N ALA A 436 -2.93 -12.95 3.77
CA ALA A 436 -3.56 -14.13 3.19
C ALA A 436 -5.00 -14.32 3.72
N GLU A 437 -5.20 -14.11 5.01
CA GLU A 437 -6.53 -14.15 5.63
C GLU A 437 -7.45 -13.06 5.08
N VAL A 438 -6.92 -11.88 4.77
CA VAL A 438 -7.75 -10.82 4.16
C VAL A 438 -8.13 -11.12 2.72
N ALA A 439 -7.24 -11.75 1.93
CA ALA A 439 -7.59 -12.23 0.60
C ALA A 439 -8.72 -13.28 0.66
N GLN A 440 -8.63 -14.22 1.60
CA GLN A 440 -9.69 -15.19 1.85
C GLN A 440 -10.99 -14.51 2.32
N ALA A 441 -10.91 -13.53 3.21
CA ALA A 441 -12.04 -12.76 3.71
C ALA A 441 -12.77 -12.03 2.58
N LYS A 442 -12.03 -11.39 1.66
CA LYS A 442 -12.57 -10.74 0.46
C LYS A 442 -13.36 -11.74 -0.38
N ARG A 443 -12.76 -12.88 -0.72
CA ARG A 443 -13.42 -13.93 -1.51
C ARG A 443 -14.72 -14.39 -0.86
N ARG A 444 -14.72 -14.64 0.46
CA ARG A 444 -15.92 -15.06 1.20
C ARG A 444 -17.02 -14.00 1.17
N LEU A 445 -16.66 -12.71 1.22
CA LEU A 445 -17.61 -11.60 1.14
C LEU A 445 -18.22 -11.41 -0.26
N GLU A 446 -17.52 -11.84 -1.32
CA GLU A 446 -18.02 -11.84 -2.69
C GLU A 446 -19.04 -12.97 -2.95
N LEU A 447 -19.08 -14.01 -2.12
CA LEU A 447 -20.00 -15.15 -2.31
C LEU A 447 -21.45 -14.76 -2.05
N ASP A 448 -22.35 -15.28 -2.88
CA ASP A 448 -23.79 -15.20 -2.66
C ASP A 448 -24.18 -15.92 -1.36
N PHE A 449 -25.24 -15.43 -0.70
CA PHE A 449 -25.73 -15.98 0.55
C PHE A 449 -26.16 -17.44 0.46
N ALA A 450 -26.55 -17.91 -0.73
CA ALA A 450 -26.92 -19.30 -0.96
C ALA A 450 -25.74 -20.29 -0.79
N GLN A 451 -24.50 -19.80 -0.81
CA GLN A 451 -23.29 -20.60 -0.78
C GLN A 451 -22.91 -21.00 0.67
N PRO A 452 -22.25 -22.17 0.85
CA PRO A 452 -21.94 -22.69 2.19
C PRO A 452 -20.94 -21.84 2.96
N ASP A 453 -19.93 -21.25 2.29
CA ASP A 453 -18.87 -20.44 2.90
C ASP A 453 -19.20 -18.93 2.96
N ARG A 454 -20.50 -18.61 2.95
CA ARG A 454 -21.02 -17.23 3.02
C ARG A 454 -20.59 -16.53 4.31
N VAL A 455 -20.66 -15.21 4.29
CA VAL A 455 -20.43 -14.36 5.47
C VAL A 455 -21.74 -13.75 5.92
N ASP A 456 -22.16 -14.04 7.15
CA ASP A 456 -23.34 -13.41 7.77
C ASP A 456 -23.01 -12.00 8.32
N ILE A 457 -21.88 -11.87 9.01
CA ILE A 457 -21.43 -10.63 9.65
C ILE A 457 -19.93 -10.45 9.44
N ALA A 458 -19.52 -9.25 9.02
CA ALA A 458 -18.14 -8.83 8.99
C ALA A 458 -17.94 -7.57 9.83
N LEU A 459 -16.96 -7.60 10.74
CA LEU A 459 -16.58 -6.45 11.56
C LEU A 459 -15.27 -5.87 11.05
N ALA A 460 -15.26 -4.58 10.77
CA ALA A 460 -14.15 -3.91 10.12
C ALA A 460 -13.78 -2.59 10.80
N THR A 461 -12.51 -2.21 10.66
CA THR A 461 -12.04 -0.83 10.91
C THR A 461 -11.68 -0.17 9.57
N ASN A 462 -10.85 0.88 9.58
CA ASN A 462 -10.35 1.60 8.41
C ASN A 462 -9.72 0.69 7.34
N MET A 463 -9.48 -0.60 7.60
CA MET A 463 -9.07 -1.53 6.55
C MET A 463 -10.11 -1.69 5.43
N ILE A 464 -11.42 -1.66 5.74
CA ILE A 464 -12.44 -1.78 4.69
C ILE A 464 -12.51 -0.53 3.81
N SER A 465 -12.18 0.64 4.36
CA SER A 465 -12.23 1.89 3.62
C SER A 465 -11.14 1.97 2.54
N VAL A 466 -10.15 1.06 2.57
CA VAL A 466 -8.99 1.10 1.69
C VAL A 466 -8.84 -0.21 0.90
N GLY A 467 -9.08 -0.13 -0.41
CA GLY A 467 -8.61 -1.15 -1.37
C GLY A 467 -9.40 -2.45 -1.53
N LEU A 468 -10.42 -2.70 -0.70
CA LEU A 468 -11.31 -3.86 -0.88
C LEU A 468 -12.49 -3.46 -1.77
N ASP A 469 -12.59 -4.07 -2.96
CA ASP A 469 -13.70 -3.88 -3.89
C ASP A 469 -14.63 -5.10 -3.86
N ILE A 470 -15.76 -4.98 -3.17
CA ILE A 470 -16.76 -6.05 -3.06
C ILE A 470 -18.10 -5.46 -3.52
N ILE A 471 -18.48 -5.79 -4.75
CA ILE A 471 -19.67 -5.23 -5.41
C ILE A 471 -20.97 -5.68 -4.74
N ARG A 472 -20.96 -6.86 -4.11
CA ARG A 472 -22.13 -7.52 -3.53
C ARG A 472 -22.77 -6.81 -2.34
N LEU A 473 -21.98 -6.12 -1.51
CA LEU A 473 -22.46 -5.67 -0.20
C LEU A 473 -23.44 -4.48 -0.31
N GLY A 474 -24.60 -4.60 0.32
CA GLY A 474 -25.67 -3.59 0.35
C GLY A 474 -25.96 -3.02 1.75
N LEU A 475 -25.42 -3.59 2.82
CA LEU A 475 -25.73 -3.18 4.20
C LEU A 475 -24.49 -2.85 5.03
N MET A 476 -24.46 -1.66 5.63
CA MET A 476 -23.41 -1.26 6.58
C MET A 476 -24.01 -0.60 7.83
N VAL A 477 -23.44 -0.91 8.98
CA VAL A 477 -23.69 -0.19 10.24
C VAL A 477 -22.40 0.45 10.73
N ILE A 478 -22.40 1.78 10.92
CA ILE A 478 -21.24 2.54 11.38
C ILE A 478 -21.45 2.89 12.86
N LEU A 479 -20.49 2.54 13.72
CA LEU A 479 -20.55 2.83 15.15
C LEU A 479 -19.78 4.10 15.51
N GLY A 480 -20.53 5.16 15.76
CA GLY A 480 -20.02 6.51 16.05
C GLY A 480 -19.49 7.19 14.79
N GLN A 481 -19.49 8.52 14.79
CA GLN A 481 -18.93 9.26 13.67
C GLN A 481 -17.40 9.04 13.60
N PRO A 482 -16.85 8.61 12.44
CA PRO A 482 -15.41 8.56 12.22
C PRO A 482 -14.73 9.90 12.49
N LYS A 483 -13.44 9.87 12.80
CA LYS A 483 -12.72 11.10 13.17
C LYS A 483 -12.65 12.10 12.03
N THR A 484 -12.62 11.62 10.79
CA THR A 484 -12.55 12.44 9.58
C THR A 484 -13.72 12.15 8.65
N SER A 485 -14.17 13.18 7.92
CA SER A 485 -15.22 13.04 6.91
C SER A 485 -14.73 12.20 5.72
N ALA A 486 -13.44 12.30 5.38
CA ALA A 486 -12.84 11.46 4.34
C ALA A 486 -12.98 9.97 4.66
N GLU A 487 -12.63 9.56 5.88
CA GLU A 487 -12.77 8.17 6.35
C GLU A 487 -14.23 7.70 6.29
N TYR A 488 -15.18 8.53 6.73
CA TYR A 488 -16.61 8.22 6.68
C TYR A 488 -17.11 7.98 5.24
N ILE A 489 -16.73 8.84 4.30
CA ILE A 489 -17.10 8.70 2.87
C ILE A 489 -16.48 7.43 2.29
N GLN A 490 -15.20 7.17 2.58
CA GLN A 490 -14.48 6.02 2.05
C GLN A 490 -14.98 4.69 2.61
N ALA A 491 -15.39 4.65 3.88
CA ALA A 491 -16.00 3.48 4.50
C ALA A 491 -17.41 3.25 3.96
N SER A 492 -18.28 4.26 4.04
CA SER A 492 -19.69 4.12 3.64
C SER A 492 -19.89 3.86 2.14
N SER A 493 -18.98 4.32 1.28
CA SER A 493 -19.00 4.02 -0.17
C SER A 493 -18.58 2.59 -0.54
N ARG A 494 -18.27 1.73 0.44
CA ARG A 494 -17.96 0.31 0.22
C ARG A 494 -19.19 -0.57 0.08
N VAL A 495 -20.37 -0.05 0.41
CA VAL A 495 -21.66 -0.72 0.17
C VAL A 495 -22.51 0.03 -0.84
N GLY A 496 -23.38 -0.69 -1.55
CA GLY A 496 -24.22 -0.12 -2.60
C GLY A 496 -23.42 0.39 -3.79
N ARG A 497 -22.47 -0.42 -4.29
CA ARG A 497 -21.65 -0.09 -5.47
C ARG A 497 -22.34 -0.41 -6.79
N ASP A 498 -23.20 -1.42 -6.79
CA ASP A 498 -24.05 -1.80 -7.92
C ASP A 498 -25.41 -1.08 -7.82
N PRO A 499 -25.84 -0.35 -8.86
CA PRO A 499 -27.17 0.25 -8.96
C PRO A 499 -28.35 -0.69 -8.70
N ASN A 500 -28.17 -1.99 -8.97
CA ASN A 500 -29.17 -3.03 -8.75
C ASN A 500 -29.16 -3.55 -7.30
N ARG A 501 -28.22 -3.09 -6.48
CA ARG A 501 -28.01 -3.50 -5.08
C ARG A 501 -27.86 -2.25 -4.20
N PRO A 502 -28.91 -1.42 -4.04
CA PRO A 502 -28.78 -0.12 -3.40
C PRO A 502 -28.27 -0.22 -1.95
N GLY A 503 -27.43 0.72 -1.52
CA GLY A 503 -26.82 0.67 -0.20
C GLY A 503 -27.73 1.21 0.91
N LEU A 504 -27.84 0.50 2.03
CA LEU A 504 -28.38 1.00 3.29
C LEU A 504 -27.25 1.17 4.30
N ILE A 505 -27.03 2.41 4.75
CA ILE A 505 -25.98 2.77 5.72
C ILE A 505 -26.64 3.33 6.96
N VAL A 506 -26.46 2.65 8.09
CA VAL A 506 -27.02 3.07 9.39
C VAL A 506 -25.88 3.53 10.31
N THR A 507 -25.87 4.82 10.64
CA THR A 507 -24.83 5.42 11.50
C THR A 507 -25.39 5.59 12.92
N LEU A 508 -24.82 4.85 13.86
CA LEU A 508 -25.19 4.88 15.27
C LEU A 508 -24.38 5.95 15.98
N LEU A 509 -25.05 6.99 16.49
CA LEU A 509 -24.40 8.16 17.07
C LEU A 509 -24.60 8.16 18.59
N ASN A 510 -23.50 8.31 19.34
CA ASN A 510 -23.55 8.41 20.78
C ASN A 510 -23.86 9.85 21.21
N ILE A 511 -25.10 10.12 21.62
CA ILE A 511 -25.55 11.45 22.02
C ILE A 511 -24.76 12.06 23.19
N HIS A 512 -24.09 11.23 24.00
CA HIS A 512 -23.24 11.69 25.10
C HIS A 512 -21.86 12.15 24.64
N ARG A 513 -21.45 11.85 23.39
CA ARG A 513 -20.23 12.39 22.77
C ARG A 513 -20.60 13.67 22.02
N PRO A 514 -20.04 14.84 22.39
CA PRO A 514 -20.39 16.12 21.75
C PRO A 514 -20.27 16.11 20.22
N ARG A 515 -19.24 15.43 19.68
CA ARG A 515 -19.04 15.28 18.23
C ARG A 515 -20.20 14.54 17.57
N ASP A 516 -20.53 13.34 18.06
CA ASP A 516 -21.59 12.51 17.49
C ASP A 516 -22.95 13.21 17.60
N ARG A 517 -23.21 13.91 18.71
CA ARG A 517 -24.41 14.73 18.87
C ARG A 517 -24.52 15.82 17.81
N SER A 518 -23.45 16.58 17.58
CA SER A 518 -23.41 17.62 16.55
C SER A 518 -23.66 17.05 15.15
N HIS A 519 -23.09 15.88 14.84
CA HIS A 519 -23.36 15.19 13.57
C HIS A 519 -24.81 14.70 13.46
N TYR A 520 -25.40 14.20 14.55
CA TYR A 520 -26.80 13.77 14.57
C TYR A 520 -27.76 14.94 14.32
N GLU A 521 -27.58 16.05 15.03
CA GLU A 521 -28.42 17.25 14.90
C GLU A 521 -28.38 17.86 13.48
N ARG A 522 -27.32 17.61 12.73
CA ARG A 522 -27.11 18.13 11.36
C ARG A 522 -27.06 17.03 10.30
N PHE A 523 -27.57 15.84 10.60
CA PHE A 523 -27.31 14.64 9.80
C PHE A 523 -27.66 14.80 8.31
N ALA A 524 -28.85 15.31 8.01
CA ALA A 524 -29.28 15.52 6.62
C ALA A 524 -28.43 16.56 5.89
N ALA A 525 -28.21 17.73 6.51
CA ALA A 525 -27.40 18.81 5.94
C ALA A 525 -25.94 18.38 5.72
N TYR A 526 -25.37 17.60 6.66
CA TYR A 526 -24.05 17.00 6.53
C TYR A 526 -24.00 16.09 5.30
N HIS A 527 -24.91 15.13 5.13
CA HIS A 527 -24.87 14.20 3.99
C HIS A 527 -25.12 14.90 2.65
N GLN A 528 -25.92 15.97 2.60
CA GLN A 528 -26.12 16.76 1.39
C GLN A 528 -24.86 17.54 0.97
N THR A 529 -23.91 17.77 1.88
CA THR A 529 -22.73 18.62 1.66
C THR A 529 -21.41 18.00 2.11
N PHE A 530 -21.36 16.71 2.43
CA PHE A 530 -20.25 16.05 3.13
C PHE A 530 -18.87 16.18 2.45
N TYR A 531 -18.80 16.34 1.12
CA TYR A 531 -17.55 16.59 0.40
C TYR A 531 -16.93 17.95 0.78
N ARG A 532 -17.74 18.94 1.17
CA ARG A 532 -17.27 20.23 1.72
C ARG A 532 -16.61 20.05 3.10
N SER A 533 -17.05 19.05 3.86
CA SER A 533 -16.53 18.72 5.18
C SER A 533 -15.24 17.91 5.14
N VAL A 534 -14.78 17.48 3.95
CA VAL A 534 -13.48 16.82 3.79
C VAL A 534 -12.38 17.78 4.24
N GLU A 535 -11.57 17.28 5.17
CA GLU A 535 -10.47 18.00 5.79
C GLU A 535 -9.35 18.22 4.78
N ALA A 536 -8.66 19.35 4.87
CA ALA A 536 -7.44 19.56 4.10
C ALA A 536 -6.33 18.68 4.67
N THR A 537 -5.66 17.94 3.81
CA THR A 537 -4.52 17.12 4.20
C THR A 537 -3.30 18.01 4.42
N SER A 538 -2.56 17.79 5.52
CA SER A 538 -1.35 18.55 5.84
C SER A 538 -0.13 17.64 5.89
N VAL A 539 0.99 18.13 5.34
CA VAL A 539 2.31 17.50 5.34
C VAL A 539 3.38 18.59 5.47
N THR A 540 4.45 18.31 6.23
CA THR A 540 5.47 19.31 6.62
C THR A 540 6.89 18.73 6.58
N PRO A 541 7.39 18.29 5.41
CA PRO A 541 8.64 17.54 5.28
C PRO A 541 9.87 18.25 5.84
N PHE A 542 9.94 19.58 5.79
CA PHE A 542 11.10 20.34 6.27
C PHE A 542 10.95 20.87 7.71
N SER A 543 9.95 20.39 8.45
CA SER A 543 9.85 20.71 9.89
C SER A 543 11.05 20.13 10.68
N PRO A 544 11.49 20.78 11.78
CA PRO A 544 12.68 20.34 12.52
C PRO A 544 12.65 18.86 12.91
N ARG A 545 11.51 18.37 13.39
CA ARG A 545 11.35 16.95 13.79
C ARG A 545 11.33 15.98 12.61
N ALA A 546 10.89 16.41 11.43
CA ALA A 546 10.97 15.61 10.23
C ALA A 546 12.43 15.45 9.77
N LEU A 547 13.18 16.56 9.80
CA LEU A 547 14.62 16.56 9.49
C LEU A 547 15.39 15.67 10.47
N ASP A 548 15.16 15.79 11.77
CA ASP A 548 15.81 14.92 12.77
C ASP A 548 15.55 13.42 12.51
N ARG A 549 14.35 13.07 12.03
CA ARG A 549 13.94 11.66 11.82
C ARG A 549 14.39 11.06 10.49
N ALA A 550 14.48 11.84 9.42
CA ALA A 550 14.66 11.31 8.07
C ALA A 550 15.81 11.93 7.28
N LEU A 551 16.34 13.10 7.66
CA LEU A 551 17.46 13.72 6.92
C LEU A 551 18.70 12.82 6.85
N PRO A 552 19.16 12.13 7.94
CA PRO A 552 20.31 11.25 7.85
C PRO A 552 20.11 10.11 6.84
N ALA A 553 18.89 9.56 6.77
CA ALA A 553 18.53 8.50 5.84
C ALA A 553 18.50 8.99 4.38
N VAL A 554 17.88 10.14 4.13
CA VAL A 554 17.80 10.76 2.79
C VAL A 554 19.17 11.19 2.29
N LEU A 555 19.99 11.79 3.16
CA LEU A 555 21.38 12.15 2.86
C LEU A 555 22.20 10.90 2.50
N THR A 556 22.08 9.85 3.31
CA THR A 556 22.82 8.60 3.07
C THR A 556 22.41 7.96 1.74
N ALA A 557 21.10 7.96 1.41
CA ALA A 557 20.61 7.45 0.14
C ALA A 557 21.15 8.27 -1.05
N LEU A 558 21.06 9.60 -1.01
CA LEU A 558 21.58 10.47 -2.07
C LEU A 558 23.09 10.25 -2.27
N MET A 559 23.87 10.22 -1.20
CA MET A 559 25.31 9.99 -1.27
C MET A 559 25.66 8.59 -1.79
N ARG A 560 25.01 7.54 -1.29
CA ARG A 560 25.28 6.15 -1.68
C ARG A 560 25.12 5.91 -3.18
N TYR A 561 24.23 6.64 -3.83
CA TYR A 561 23.94 6.50 -5.26
C TYR A 561 24.51 7.62 -6.13
N ALA A 562 25.19 8.61 -5.55
CA ALA A 562 25.79 9.71 -6.31
C ALA A 562 27.07 9.27 -7.05
N ASP A 563 27.80 8.28 -6.52
CA ASP A 563 29.00 7.72 -7.15
C ASP A 563 29.00 6.18 -7.00
N PRO A 564 29.33 5.41 -8.06
CA PRO A 564 29.42 3.95 -8.01
C PRO A 564 30.28 3.39 -6.88
N ARG A 565 31.32 4.11 -6.44
CA ARG A 565 32.22 3.68 -5.36
C ARG A 565 31.56 3.72 -3.98
N LEU A 566 30.53 4.55 -3.79
CA LEU A 566 29.77 4.63 -2.56
C LEU A 566 28.66 3.57 -2.48
N THR A 567 28.21 3.01 -3.60
CA THR A 567 27.04 2.11 -3.62
C THR A 567 27.26 0.77 -2.87
N PRO A 568 28.40 0.06 -3.03
CA PRO A 568 28.65 -1.20 -2.35
C PRO A 568 28.66 -1.06 -0.82
N PRO A 569 28.48 -2.15 -0.06
CA PRO A 569 28.39 -2.09 1.40
C PRO A 569 29.55 -1.35 2.08
N ARG A 570 30.80 -1.68 1.70
CA ARG A 570 32.03 -1.05 2.21
C ARG A 570 32.34 0.29 1.55
N GLY A 571 31.54 0.71 0.57
CA GLY A 571 31.65 2.00 -0.09
C GLY A 571 31.49 3.17 0.87
N ALA A 572 30.84 2.98 2.02
CA ALA A 572 30.68 4.01 3.05
C ALA A 572 32.00 4.63 3.53
N ALA A 573 33.13 3.91 3.44
CA ALA A 573 34.45 4.42 3.78
C ALA A 573 35.00 5.42 2.73
N ALA A 574 34.55 5.37 1.48
CA ALA A 574 35.04 6.22 0.39
C ALA A 574 34.64 7.70 0.54
N ILE A 575 33.80 8.03 1.52
CA ILE A 575 33.33 9.39 1.80
C ILE A 575 34.47 10.39 1.97
N GLU A 576 35.60 10.00 2.57
CA GLU A 576 36.77 10.88 2.78
C GLU A 576 37.31 11.44 1.47
N THR A 577 37.27 10.62 0.42
CA THR A 577 37.79 11.00 -0.91
C THR A 577 36.75 11.68 -1.79
N LEU A 578 35.46 11.46 -1.53
CA LEU A 578 34.37 11.87 -2.43
C LEU A 578 33.56 13.05 -1.94
N ARG A 579 33.65 13.39 -0.65
CA ARG A 579 32.88 14.49 -0.07
C ARG A 579 33.08 15.81 -0.82
N SER A 580 34.32 16.18 -1.12
CA SER A 580 34.63 17.48 -1.75
C SER A 580 33.92 17.66 -3.09
N ALA A 581 33.76 16.59 -3.87
CA ALA A 581 33.07 16.60 -5.15
C ALA A 581 31.54 16.56 -5.01
N LEU A 582 31.01 15.92 -3.96
CA LEU A 582 29.58 15.61 -3.84
C LEU A 582 28.81 16.56 -2.90
N GLU A 583 29.49 17.28 -2.01
CA GLU A 583 28.85 18.15 -1.01
C GLU A 583 28.01 19.26 -1.65
N ALA A 584 28.58 20.03 -2.59
CA ALA A 584 27.87 21.14 -3.22
C ALA A 584 26.65 20.69 -4.06
N PRO A 585 26.74 19.66 -4.93
CA PRO A 585 25.57 19.10 -5.60
C PRO A 585 24.49 18.62 -4.64
N LEU A 586 24.87 17.95 -3.54
CA LEU A 586 23.93 17.44 -2.54
C LEU A 586 23.18 18.57 -1.83
N ILE A 587 23.90 19.59 -1.35
CA ILE A 587 23.30 20.76 -0.69
C ILE A 587 22.36 21.49 -1.66
N LYS A 588 22.72 21.58 -2.94
CA LYS A 588 21.86 22.17 -3.97
C LYS A 588 20.55 21.40 -4.09
N VAL A 589 20.59 20.08 -4.28
CA VAL A 589 19.37 19.24 -4.43
C VAL A 589 18.45 19.36 -3.22
N LEU A 590 18.99 19.26 -2.00
CA LEU A 590 18.22 19.37 -0.77
C LEU A 590 17.69 20.79 -0.55
N GLY A 591 18.48 21.82 -0.85
CA GLY A 591 18.10 23.22 -0.73
C GLY A 591 17.00 23.62 -1.71
N ASP A 592 17.12 23.23 -2.99
CA ASP A 592 16.13 23.53 -4.03
C ASP A 592 14.80 22.85 -3.71
N ARG A 593 14.85 21.66 -3.11
CA ARG A 593 13.68 20.98 -2.58
C ARG A 593 13.06 21.71 -1.40
N ALA A 594 13.87 22.16 -0.44
CA ALA A 594 13.41 22.91 0.74
C ALA A 594 12.79 24.25 0.36
N GLU A 595 13.27 24.92 -0.68
CA GLU A 595 12.67 26.14 -1.20
C GLU A 595 11.34 25.85 -1.93
N GLY A 596 11.31 24.79 -2.74
CA GLY A 596 10.16 24.49 -3.58
C GLY A 596 8.95 23.87 -2.87
N HIS A 597 9.14 23.27 -1.68
CA HIS A 597 8.10 22.46 -1.02
C HIS A 597 6.83 23.23 -0.63
N ALA A 598 6.91 24.54 -0.42
CA ALA A 598 5.78 25.35 -0.01
C ALA A 598 5.81 26.73 -0.68
N ALA A 599 4.64 27.36 -0.80
CA ALA A 599 4.52 28.75 -1.23
C ALA A 599 4.79 29.68 -0.04
N VAL A 600 6.05 29.77 0.38
CA VAL A 600 6.45 30.70 1.45
C VAL A 600 6.58 32.10 0.85
N ALA A 601 5.87 33.07 1.43
CA ALA A 601 5.84 34.44 0.92
C ALA A 601 7.07 35.25 1.31
N ASP A 602 7.69 34.95 2.46
CA ASP A 602 8.86 35.65 2.98
C ASP A 602 10.16 35.03 2.45
N PRO A 603 10.94 35.74 1.61
CA PRO A 603 12.23 35.25 1.13
C PRO A 603 13.25 35.01 2.25
N ALA A 604 13.16 35.74 3.36
CA ALA A 604 14.08 35.58 4.49
C ALA A 604 13.85 34.24 5.20
N GLU A 605 12.60 33.80 5.34
CA GLU A 605 12.26 32.49 5.90
C GLU A 605 12.80 31.35 5.02
N VAL A 606 12.65 31.48 3.69
CA VAL A 606 13.18 30.51 2.72
C VAL A 606 14.71 30.43 2.80
N ALA A 607 15.39 31.58 2.84
CA ALA A 607 16.84 31.65 2.95
C ALA A 607 17.33 31.04 4.29
N ALA A 608 16.66 31.33 5.40
CA ALA A 608 16.97 30.77 6.71
C ALA A 608 16.78 29.24 6.74
N LEU A 609 15.70 28.73 6.14
CA LEU A 609 15.46 27.29 6.00
C LEU A 609 16.58 26.62 5.19
N ARG A 610 16.94 27.20 4.04
CA ARG A 610 18.01 26.69 3.18
C ARG A 610 19.35 26.67 3.91
N GLN A 611 19.66 27.72 4.66
CA GLN A 611 20.89 27.81 5.44
C GLN A 611 20.92 26.75 6.55
N ASN A 612 19.85 26.63 7.35
CA ASN A 612 19.74 25.63 8.41
C ASN A 612 19.91 24.21 7.87
N LEU A 613 19.28 23.91 6.73
CA LEU A 613 19.41 22.61 6.07
C LEU A 613 20.85 22.37 5.59
N SER A 614 21.48 23.36 4.96
CA SER A 614 22.88 23.29 4.55
C SER A 614 23.80 22.98 5.74
N ASP A 615 23.62 23.67 6.87
CA ASP A 615 24.46 23.47 8.06
C ASP A 615 24.27 22.08 8.66
N ARG A 616 23.03 21.57 8.71
CA ARG A 616 22.74 20.18 9.14
C ARG A 616 23.36 19.14 8.21
N VAL A 617 23.33 19.37 6.89
CA VAL A 617 23.95 18.47 5.90
C VAL A 617 25.46 18.44 6.09
N LYS A 618 26.11 19.60 6.25
CA LYS A 618 27.55 19.69 6.52
C LYS A 618 27.94 18.98 7.80
N ASP A 619 27.19 19.21 8.89
CA ASP A 619 27.42 18.54 10.18
C ASP A 619 27.29 17.01 10.08
N LEU A 620 26.32 16.50 9.29
CA LEU A 620 26.21 15.06 9.02
C LEU A 620 27.41 14.53 8.22
N LEU A 621 27.83 15.24 7.16
CA LEU A 621 28.99 14.86 6.36
C LEU A 621 30.29 14.89 7.18
N ASP A 622 30.48 15.90 8.04
CA ASP A 622 31.60 16.00 8.98
C ASP A 622 31.61 14.80 9.95
N SER A 623 30.44 14.44 10.48
CA SER A 623 30.31 13.25 11.32
C SER A 623 30.62 11.96 10.55
N TRP A 624 30.15 11.81 9.30
CA TRP A 624 30.45 10.63 8.50
C TRP A 624 31.95 10.51 8.19
N CYS A 625 32.59 11.59 7.74
CA CYS A 625 34.04 11.61 7.49
C CYS A 625 34.82 11.22 8.74
N ARG A 626 34.50 11.78 9.92
CA ARG A 626 35.16 11.41 11.17
C ARG A 626 34.99 9.92 11.50
N ILE A 627 33.76 9.40 11.38
CA ILE A 627 33.49 7.97 11.61
C ILE A 627 34.33 7.11 10.65
N ALA A 628 34.37 7.45 9.36
CA ALA A 628 35.17 6.72 8.38
C ALA A 628 36.67 6.78 8.71
N HIS A 629 37.18 7.96 9.05
CA HIS A 629 38.57 8.21 9.41
C HIS A 629 39.00 7.40 10.63
N ASP A 630 38.26 7.51 11.74
CA ASP A 630 38.59 6.85 13.01
C ASP A 630 38.60 5.32 12.84
N ASN A 631 37.68 4.78 12.04
CA ASN A 631 37.66 3.35 11.73
C ASN A 631 38.84 2.94 10.84
N ALA A 632 39.19 3.75 9.84
CA ALA A 632 40.33 3.50 8.96
C ALA A 632 41.65 3.46 9.75
N GLN A 633 41.85 4.35 10.72
CA GLN A 633 43.02 4.35 11.61
C GLN A 633 43.13 3.07 12.47
N GLN A 634 42.01 2.43 12.76
CA GLN A 634 41.94 1.16 13.49
C GLN A 634 42.00 -0.08 12.57
N GLY A 635 42.18 0.12 11.26
CA GLY A 635 42.15 -0.97 10.27
C GLY A 635 40.76 -1.57 10.04
N ILE A 636 39.69 -0.89 10.46
CA ILE A 636 38.30 -1.35 10.34
C ILE A 636 37.64 -0.65 9.15
N THR A 637 37.04 -1.41 8.24
CA THR A 637 36.31 -0.82 7.10
C THR A 637 34.86 -0.53 7.47
N LEU A 638 34.45 0.74 7.37
CA LEU A 638 33.07 1.18 7.54
C LEU A 638 32.15 0.59 6.46
N GLN A 639 30.97 0.11 6.87
CA GLN A 639 29.89 -0.30 5.98
C GLN A 639 28.56 0.39 6.32
N TYR A 640 27.58 0.40 5.42
CA TYR A 640 26.28 1.03 5.71
C TYR A 640 25.49 0.31 6.81
N GLN A 641 25.42 -1.02 6.71
CA GLN A 641 24.77 -1.93 7.67
C GLN A 641 25.58 -3.26 7.71
N HIS A 642 25.15 -4.25 8.49
CA HIS A 642 25.76 -5.58 8.39
C HIS A 642 25.36 -6.25 7.07
N GLU A 643 26.23 -6.14 6.07
CA GLU A 643 26.05 -6.78 4.76
C GLU A 643 27.18 -7.76 4.47
N VAL A 644 28.43 -7.41 4.82
CA VAL A 644 29.62 -8.21 4.50
C VAL A 644 30.55 -8.32 5.71
N GLY A 645 30.49 -9.45 6.41
CA GLY A 645 31.30 -9.71 7.60
C GLY A 645 30.92 -8.83 8.80
N GLY A 646 31.70 -8.94 9.88
CA GLY A 646 31.45 -8.28 11.18
C GLY A 646 32.18 -6.95 11.36
N THR A 647 32.05 -6.00 10.43
CA THR A 647 32.65 -4.65 10.58
C THR A 647 31.66 -3.60 11.11
N VAL A 648 32.17 -2.41 11.46
CA VAL A 648 31.40 -1.28 11.99
C VAL A 648 30.42 -0.75 10.94
N ARG A 649 29.20 -0.43 11.39
CA ARG A 649 28.10 0.07 10.54
C ARG A 649 27.86 1.56 10.75
N LEU A 650 27.51 2.25 9.68
CA LEU A 650 27.11 3.66 9.71
C LEU A 650 25.67 3.81 10.20
N LEU A 651 24.73 3.05 9.66
CA LEU A 651 23.30 3.20 9.93
C LEU A 651 22.84 2.29 11.07
N TYR A 652 22.09 2.87 11.99
CA TYR A 652 21.40 2.16 13.07
C TYR A 652 19.90 2.46 13.04
N GLU A 653 19.10 1.51 13.48
CA GLU A 653 17.68 1.76 13.73
C GLU A 653 17.52 2.60 15.02
N PHE A 654 16.48 3.42 15.11
CA PHE A 654 16.32 4.38 16.22
C PHE A 654 16.33 3.73 17.61
N LEU A 655 15.84 2.49 17.74
CA LEU A 655 15.76 1.74 19.00
C LEU A 655 16.86 0.69 19.14
N ASN A 656 17.85 0.69 18.25
CA ASN A 656 18.94 -0.27 18.30
C ASN A 656 19.84 0.03 19.52
N ARG A 657 19.93 -0.92 20.44
CA ARG A 657 20.70 -0.78 21.70
C ARG A 657 22.22 -0.75 21.47
N ASP A 658 22.69 -1.31 20.36
CA ASP A 658 24.11 -1.31 20.00
C ASP A 658 24.54 0.00 19.33
N ALA A 659 23.60 0.94 19.11
CA ALA A 659 23.92 2.24 18.55
C ALA A 659 24.78 3.04 19.54
N PRO A 660 25.92 3.61 19.10
CA PRO A 660 26.71 4.47 19.97
C PRO A 660 25.87 5.63 20.56
N PRO A 661 26.25 6.13 21.75
CA PRO A 661 25.59 7.31 22.32
C PRO A 661 25.65 8.49 21.35
N LEU A 662 24.55 9.26 21.26
CA LEU A 662 24.46 10.46 20.40
C LEU A 662 24.72 10.20 18.90
N TRP A 663 24.57 8.95 18.44
CA TRP A 663 24.77 8.59 17.04
C TRP A 663 23.75 9.27 16.12
N LYS A 664 24.24 10.05 15.16
CA LYS A 664 23.42 10.85 14.23
C LYS A 664 22.83 10.04 13.08
N PHE A 665 23.47 8.95 12.67
CA PHE A 665 23.04 8.12 11.54
C PHE A 665 22.01 7.08 11.96
N ARG A 666 20.85 7.58 12.40
CA ARG A 666 19.67 6.76 12.71
C ARG A 666 18.67 6.84 11.57
N ALA A 667 18.17 5.68 11.15
CA ALA A 667 17.19 5.58 10.07
C ALA A 667 16.15 4.50 10.40
N HIS A 668 14.90 4.69 9.95
CA HIS A 668 13.89 3.65 10.02
C HIS A 668 13.98 2.72 8.80
N ARG A 669 13.51 1.48 8.95
CA ARG A 669 13.33 0.54 7.81
C ARG A 669 11.93 0.62 7.19
N SER A 670 11.04 1.39 7.80
CA SER A 670 9.69 1.69 7.31
C SER A 670 9.35 3.15 7.61
N MET A 671 8.62 3.81 6.70
CA MET A 671 8.24 5.22 6.88
C MET A 671 7.09 5.40 7.87
N ARG A 672 6.44 4.30 8.24
CA ARG A 672 5.37 4.25 9.25
C ARG A 672 5.86 3.91 10.64
N ASP A 673 7.15 3.62 10.82
CA ASP A 673 7.68 3.24 12.13
C ASP A 673 7.59 4.45 13.07
N VAL A 674 6.53 4.46 13.86
CA VAL A 674 6.39 5.35 15.00
C VAL A 674 7.21 4.76 16.14
N GLU A 675 7.79 5.60 17.00
CA GLU A 675 8.30 5.12 18.27
C GLU A 675 7.18 4.32 18.97
N PRO A 676 7.47 3.10 19.46
CA PRO A 676 6.48 2.34 20.22
C PRO A 676 6.03 3.19 21.40
N SER A 677 4.75 3.07 21.74
CA SER A 677 4.21 3.67 22.97
C SER A 677 5.09 3.23 24.13
N ILE A 678 5.78 4.20 24.73
CA ILE A 678 6.60 3.98 25.91
C ILE A 678 5.64 3.88 27.07
N ASN A 679 5.66 2.77 27.80
CA ASN A 679 4.92 2.69 29.05
C ASN A 679 5.58 3.67 30.03
N LEU A 680 4.87 4.72 30.40
CA LEU A 680 5.31 5.64 31.43
C LEU A 680 5.01 5.00 32.77
N TRP A 681 6.07 4.64 33.49
CA TRP A 681 5.97 4.18 34.86
C TRP A 681 6.05 5.42 35.74
N LEU A 682 4.90 5.87 36.25
CA LEU A 682 4.85 6.98 37.19
C LEU A 682 5.11 6.41 38.58
N GLU A 683 6.17 6.84 39.24
CA GLU A 683 6.35 6.59 40.67
C GLU A 683 5.74 7.75 41.47
N THR A 684 4.91 7.41 42.44
CA THR A 684 4.49 8.35 43.47
C THR A 684 5.69 8.70 44.37
N LEU A 685 5.58 9.79 45.14
CA LEU A 685 6.66 10.23 46.06
C LEU A 685 7.06 9.17 47.11
N ASP A 686 6.16 8.22 47.40
CA ASP A 686 6.38 7.04 48.25
C ASP A 686 6.89 5.80 47.50
N ARG A 687 7.37 5.98 46.25
CA ARG A 687 7.95 4.92 45.38
C ARG A 687 6.98 3.79 45.03
N GLN A 688 5.67 4.06 44.98
CA GLN A 688 4.73 3.11 44.43
C GLN A 688 4.59 3.33 42.93
N THR A 689 4.73 2.26 42.17
CA THR A 689 4.62 2.30 40.71
C THR A 689 3.15 2.31 40.30
N VAL A 690 2.69 3.40 39.69
CA VAL A 690 1.37 3.52 39.08
C VAL A 690 1.55 3.32 37.57
N VAL A 691 0.88 2.30 37.03
CA VAL A 691 0.92 1.97 35.60
C VAL A 691 -0.21 2.71 34.89
N GLU A 692 0.13 3.55 33.90
CA GLU A 692 -0.84 4.16 32.97
C GLU A 692 -0.73 3.57 31.55
#